data_AF-A0A9D8XPF4-F1
#
_entry.id   AF-A0A9D8XPF4-F1
#
_cell.length_a   1.000
_cell.length_b   1.000
_cell.length_c   1.000
_cell.angle_alpha   90.00
_cell.angle_beta   90.00
_cell.angle_gamma   90.00
#
_symmetry.space_group_name_H-M   'P 1'
#
loop_
_entity.id
_entity.type
_entity.pdbx_description
1 polymer ?
#
loop_
_entity_poly.entity_id
_entity_poly.type
_entity_poly.pdbx_seq_one_letter_code
_entity_poly.pdbx_strand_id
1 'polypeptide(L)'
;MKKLMTTLSCFLAVFAMMADHVTVSSKADFEAAFFAERTNDQCDTIFVKSNGTAIGLNNGKDMPKAGKIWIIGVDNEEGKMSGIKHQWNLPINQASDKLSVFFENIVLEGAGGTANSKYYFQTKDSNYHYIDTLKFTNCVFQNYNRALFRVQPAEKTNGLKDAGDINYFGVEGCSFHTGYQKSDPMSMFRMDMRVAEMVFRENLFYDLGYVHSLIQFSTMSDEAGRVDIDFTFENNIFIGWNSQNSLMMFDQYVGQMSSIKINNNMFLVPNWYDAYNNSFIGDSIAQANPDTLSNPKLHHVASVQFGMLEFMNNVLVGYKGPRENITEDGEGQWLMADTIYLTQEEHGFDWSIFTDAKSDLFNVWKGEKVYTAGVEGAPIGVASLYTDEKKSVVNVTIAVEGSKSAIVKLNEQSGVSLSNKFITGDEITIEANRKGMLNKFLGWSDGVKDAVRTITLTSDLNLTAEFEEQPYIAVWNLEQLDKNNVKLDAPLAANYAAEEGVYFLKYATHDGTQYIDSTTQAIMTRNNKISNDYTTDLRNCLFVHTDSASFADKTPADYIYFEIPSVEAGSYLLFNIGTDNTAYKTTKVDVSLDGTTWETIKTADMYGDYGHWIQVEAKMPASLNGKKAWVRIKGDETSGYYSPAQLEADFAAGTAHRTTEYLFVSEIFYVKADFVNAIPSVNVAPADETIYDIFGRRVMDVDNLQPGLYIQAGKKFIIK
;
A
#
# COMPACT_ATOMS: atom_id res chain seq x y z
N MET A 1 -43.36 -9.37 22.76
CA MET A 1 -44.42 -8.54 22.12
C MET A 1 -43.89 -8.14 20.74
N LYS A 2 -44.31 -8.85 19.68
CA LYS A 2 -45.14 -8.35 18.54
C LYS A 2 -44.49 -7.15 17.82
N LYS A 3 -44.13 -7.13 16.52
CA LYS A 3 -44.29 -7.95 15.28
C LYS A 3 -43.18 -7.44 14.30
N LEU A 4 -42.46 -8.26 13.51
CA LEU A 4 -42.77 -8.80 12.17
C LEU A 4 -43.18 -7.79 11.06
N MET A 5 -42.26 -7.59 10.08
CA MET A 5 -42.37 -7.54 8.59
C MET A 5 -43.51 -6.72 7.91
N THR A 6 -43.40 -6.04 6.75
CA THR A 6 -42.49 -6.07 5.57
C THR A 6 -42.81 -4.88 4.63
N THR A 7 -41.80 -4.45 3.84
CA THR A 7 -41.84 -3.83 2.47
C THR A 7 -42.67 -2.56 2.18
N LEU A 8 -42.00 -1.47 1.75
CA LEU A 8 -42.07 -0.98 0.36
C LEU A 8 -40.99 0.11 0.10
N SER A 9 -40.36 0.01 -1.07
CA SER A 9 -39.43 0.96 -1.67
C SER A 9 -39.95 2.40 -1.76
N CYS A 10 -39.00 3.32 -1.98
CA CYS A 10 -39.13 4.75 -2.26
C CYS A 10 -39.09 5.67 -1.03
N PHE A 11 -37.88 6.06 -0.63
CA PHE A 11 -37.49 7.49 -0.63
C PHE A 11 -35.96 7.57 -0.74
N LEU A 12 -35.50 7.82 -1.97
CA LEU A 12 -34.26 8.58 -2.22
C LEU A 12 -34.39 9.96 -1.57
N ALA A 13 -33.25 10.53 -1.16
CA ALA A 13 -33.04 11.85 -0.56
C ALA A 13 -33.57 11.94 0.89
N VAL A 14 -32.77 12.34 1.88
CA VAL A 14 -31.99 13.59 1.93
C VAL A 14 -30.85 13.40 2.94
N PHE A 15 -29.61 13.42 2.45
CA PHE A 15 -28.46 13.96 3.17
C PHE A 15 -27.55 14.61 2.13
N ALA A 16 -28.03 15.72 1.56
CA ALA A 16 -27.22 16.62 0.76
C ALA A 16 -27.69 18.05 1.04
N MET A 17 -27.42 18.51 2.27
CA MET A 17 -27.47 19.93 2.59
C MET A 17 -26.35 20.17 3.62
N MET A 18 -25.31 20.88 3.15
CA MET A 18 -24.03 21.24 3.79
C MET A 18 -22.97 20.12 3.84
N ALA A 19 -21.99 20.18 2.95
CA ALA A 19 -20.69 19.55 3.19
C ALA A 19 -19.57 20.58 2.96
N ASP A 20 -19.33 21.44 3.96
CA ASP A 20 -18.06 22.21 4.07
C ASP A 20 -16.85 21.26 4.15
N HIS A 21 -17.07 20.00 4.56
CA HIS A 21 -16.08 18.92 4.47
C HIS A 21 -16.71 17.52 4.42
N VAL A 22 -15.99 16.53 3.87
CA VAL A 22 -16.34 15.09 3.85
C VAL A 22 -15.08 14.24 3.96
N THR A 23 -15.15 13.08 4.62
CA THR A 23 -14.07 12.07 4.59
C THR A 23 -14.46 10.90 3.69
N VAL A 24 -13.56 10.50 2.80
CA VAL A 24 -13.79 9.45 1.81
C VAL A 24 -12.71 8.38 1.90
N SER A 25 -13.11 7.11 1.79
CA SER A 25 -12.19 5.96 1.81
C SER A 25 -12.40 4.99 0.65
N SER A 26 -13.37 5.27 -0.22
CA SER A 26 -13.66 4.46 -1.40
C SER A 26 -13.77 5.31 -2.65
N LYS A 27 -13.65 4.65 -3.81
CA LYS A 27 -13.88 5.27 -5.13
C LYS A 27 -15.27 5.90 -5.22
N ALA A 28 -16.30 5.20 -4.74
CA ALA A 28 -17.68 5.66 -4.86
C ALA A 28 -17.90 6.95 -4.06
N ASP A 29 -17.36 7.03 -2.85
CA ASP A 29 -17.48 8.20 -1.99
C ASP A 29 -16.71 9.39 -2.55
N PHE A 30 -15.48 9.15 -3.03
CA PHE A 30 -14.68 10.20 -3.67
C PHE A 30 -15.38 10.74 -4.92
N GLU A 31 -15.84 9.86 -5.83
CA GLU A 31 -16.51 10.32 -7.05
C GLU A 31 -17.82 11.06 -6.76
N ALA A 32 -18.59 10.64 -5.75
CA ALA A 32 -19.80 11.33 -5.33
C ALA A 32 -19.52 12.73 -4.76
N ALA A 33 -18.47 12.87 -3.94
CA ALA A 33 -18.06 14.15 -3.37
C ALA A 33 -17.42 15.07 -4.41
N PHE A 34 -16.43 14.59 -5.15
CA PHE A 34 -15.65 15.41 -6.09
C PHE A 34 -16.51 15.89 -7.26
N PHE A 35 -17.36 15.04 -7.85
CA PHE A 35 -18.17 15.42 -9.02
C PHE A 35 -19.56 16.00 -8.68
N ALA A 36 -19.84 16.32 -7.41
CA ALA A 36 -21.08 16.99 -7.04
C ALA A 36 -21.25 18.32 -7.79
N GLU A 37 -22.49 18.64 -8.18
CA GLU A 37 -22.81 19.96 -8.73
C GLU A 37 -22.58 21.04 -7.66
N ARG A 38 -21.98 22.16 -8.08
CA ARG A 38 -21.59 23.27 -7.20
C ARG A 38 -22.03 24.60 -7.75
N THR A 39 -22.27 25.54 -6.84
CA THR A 39 -22.38 26.96 -7.19
C THR A 39 -21.00 27.62 -7.19
N ASN A 40 -20.88 28.77 -7.85
CA ASN A 40 -19.59 29.44 -8.07
C ASN A 40 -18.91 29.90 -6.76
N ASP A 41 -19.68 30.12 -5.69
CA ASP A 41 -19.16 30.58 -4.40
C ASP A 41 -19.07 29.44 -3.35
N GLN A 42 -19.44 28.20 -3.72
CA GLN A 42 -19.39 27.06 -2.81
C GLN A 42 -17.94 26.64 -2.52
N CYS A 43 -17.66 26.27 -1.28
CA CYS A 43 -16.36 25.80 -0.80
C CYS A 43 -16.53 24.45 -0.11
N ASP A 44 -15.85 23.41 -0.61
CA ASP A 44 -15.91 22.06 -0.03
C ASP A 44 -14.50 21.54 0.28
N THR A 45 -14.37 20.72 1.33
CA THR A 45 -13.14 19.98 1.65
C THR A 45 -13.37 18.47 1.58
N ILE A 46 -12.46 17.74 0.94
CA ILE A 46 -12.51 16.28 0.80
C ILE A 46 -11.26 15.70 1.46
N PHE A 47 -11.44 15.10 2.64
CA PHE A 47 -10.41 14.35 3.33
C PHE A 47 -10.33 12.93 2.75
N VAL A 48 -9.18 12.56 2.19
CA VAL A 48 -8.97 11.25 1.56
C VAL A 48 -8.25 10.33 2.54
N LYS A 49 -8.83 9.17 2.84
CA LYS A 49 -8.24 8.12 3.69
C LYS A 49 -8.14 6.81 2.91
N SER A 50 -6.96 6.48 2.39
CA SER A 50 -6.72 5.24 1.65
C SER A 50 -5.97 4.22 2.50
N ASN A 51 -6.41 2.95 2.51
CA ASN A 51 -5.79 1.87 3.30
C ASN A 51 -4.56 1.29 2.59
N GLY A 52 -3.46 2.03 2.55
CA GLY A 52 -2.15 1.58 2.05
C GLY A 52 -2.00 1.50 0.52
N THR A 53 -3.07 1.69 -0.26
CA THR A 53 -3.00 1.83 -1.72
C THR A 53 -3.92 2.96 -2.16
N ALA A 54 -3.44 3.80 -3.10
CA ALA A 54 -4.20 4.91 -3.64
C ALA A 54 -5.56 4.49 -4.23
N ILE A 55 -6.61 5.28 -4.00
CA ILE A 55 -7.98 5.03 -4.47
C ILE A 55 -8.02 5.14 -5.99
N GLY A 56 -8.34 4.04 -6.68
CA GLY A 56 -8.44 4.01 -8.14
C GLY A 56 -9.73 4.65 -8.66
N LEU A 57 -9.63 5.75 -9.40
CA LEU A 57 -10.77 6.47 -9.99
C LEU A 57 -11.01 6.07 -11.45
N ASN A 58 -12.18 6.41 -11.99
CA ASN A 58 -12.42 6.30 -13.43
C ASN A 58 -11.62 7.35 -14.22
N ASN A 59 -10.98 6.92 -15.31
CA ASN A 59 -10.20 7.80 -16.17
C ASN A 59 -11.06 8.61 -17.14
N GLY A 60 -10.61 9.81 -17.47
CA GLY A 60 -11.18 10.65 -18.52
C GLY A 60 -12.49 11.33 -18.15
N LYS A 61 -12.79 11.48 -16.85
CA LYS A 61 -13.90 12.31 -16.36
C LYS A 61 -13.48 13.78 -16.32
N ASP A 62 -14.41 14.66 -16.62
CA ASP A 62 -14.18 16.11 -16.50
C ASP A 62 -14.15 16.52 -15.03
N MET A 63 -13.25 17.42 -14.67
CA MET A 63 -13.24 18.06 -13.37
C MET A 63 -14.56 18.82 -13.09
N PRO A 64 -14.82 19.20 -11.83
CA PRO A 64 -15.93 20.08 -11.48
C PRO A 64 -15.85 21.41 -12.24
N LYS A 65 -17.00 21.98 -12.61
CA LYS A 65 -17.05 23.21 -13.42
C LYS A 65 -16.86 24.50 -12.61
N ALA A 66 -17.24 24.48 -11.33
CA ALA A 66 -17.39 25.65 -10.49
C ALA A 66 -17.09 25.35 -9.01
N GLY A 67 -16.88 26.41 -8.23
CA GLY A 67 -16.66 26.35 -6.77
C GLY A 67 -15.20 26.09 -6.39
N LYS A 68 -14.93 26.08 -5.08
CA LYS A 68 -13.61 25.87 -4.48
C LYS A 68 -13.54 24.53 -3.76
N ILE A 69 -12.53 23.73 -4.05
CA ILE A 69 -12.46 22.35 -3.59
C ILE A 69 -11.08 22.07 -3.03
N TRP A 70 -11.01 21.68 -1.76
CA TRP A 70 -9.80 21.16 -1.13
C TRP A 70 -9.83 19.64 -1.14
N ILE A 71 -8.72 19.00 -1.47
CA ILE A 71 -8.52 17.56 -1.46
C ILE A 71 -7.30 17.31 -0.59
N ILE A 72 -7.54 16.84 0.63
CA ILE A 72 -6.53 16.72 1.67
C ILE A 72 -6.32 15.25 2.01
N GLY A 73 -5.11 14.73 1.80
CA GLY A 73 -4.78 13.37 2.23
C GLY A 73 -4.63 13.29 3.75
N VAL A 74 -5.22 12.25 4.34
CA VAL A 74 -5.09 11.94 5.76
C VAL A 74 -4.10 10.79 5.90
N ASP A 75 -3.04 10.99 6.67
CA ASP A 75 -2.06 9.95 6.91
C ASP A 75 -2.69 8.77 7.66
N ASN A 76 -2.26 7.55 7.36
CA ASN A 76 -2.66 6.39 8.14
C ASN A 76 -1.96 6.38 9.52
N GLU A 77 -2.27 5.39 10.36
CA GLU A 77 -1.66 5.24 11.69
C GLU A 77 -0.13 5.03 11.65
N GLU A 78 0.40 4.64 10.48
CA GLU A 78 1.84 4.48 10.21
C GLU A 78 2.49 5.75 9.62
N GLY A 79 1.75 6.86 9.48
CA GLY A 79 2.26 8.10 8.90
C GLY A 79 2.39 8.10 7.37
N LYS A 80 1.82 7.11 6.67
CA LYS A 80 1.80 7.07 5.20
C LYS A 80 0.67 7.93 4.66
N MET A 81 1.02 8.83 3.74
CA MET A 81 0.08 9.68 3.02
C MET A 81 -0.96 8.86 2.25
N SER A 82 -2.20 9.34 2.27
CA SER A 82 -3.26 8.79 1.43
C SER A 82 -3.07 9.17 -0.04
N GLY A 83 -3.62 8.37 -0.95
CA GLY A 83 -3.47 8.62 -2.39
C GLY A 83 -4.70 8.40 -3.25
N ILE A 84 -4.65 8.95 -4.47
CA ILE A 84 -5.62 8.73 -5.55
C ILE A 84 -4.91 8.38 -6.87
N LYS A 85 -5.46 7.41 -7.61
CA LYS A 85 -5.03 7.08 -8.97
C LYS A 85 -6.03 7.64 -9.97
N HIS A 86 -5.60 8.55 -10.84
CA HIS A 86 -6.55 9.28 -11.67
C HIS A 86 -6.01 9.74 -13.02
N GLN A 87 -6.95 10.10 -13.89
CA GLN A 87 -6.77 10.91 -15.09
C GLN A 87 -8.05 11.70 -15.29
N TRP A 88 -7.98 13.03 -15.30
CA TRP A 88 -9.11 13.93 -15.47
C TRP A 88 -8.95 14.83 -16.69
N ASN A 89 -10.08 15.24 -17.25
CA ASN A 89 -10.09 16.32 -18.23
C ASN A 89 -10.35 17.65 -17.54
N LEU A 90 -9.81 18.73 -18.10
CA LEU A 90 -10.21 20.07 -17.68
C LEU A 90 -11.70 20.30 -18.01
N PRO A 91 -12.43 21.06 -17.17
CA PRO A 91 -13.86 21.25 -17.35
C PRO A 91 -14.13 22.26 -18.46
N ILE A 92 -15.14 22.02 -19.29
CA ILE A 92 -15.67 23.05 -20.19
C ILE A 92 -16.53 24.00 -19.36
N ASN A 93 -16.06 25.24 -19.20
CA ASN A 93 -16.68 26.23 -18.32
C ASN A 93 -16.38 27.68 -18.80
N GLN A 94 -16.75 28.66 -17.99
CA GLN A 94 -16.54 30.10 -18.26
C GLN A 94 -15.87 30.78 -17.05
N ALA A 95 -15.20 31.92 -17.28
CA ALA A 95 -14.48 32.65 -16.23
C ALA A 95 -15.34 32.98 -14.99
N SER A 96 -16.65 33.17 -15.16
CA SER A 96 -17.57 33.45 -14.03
C SER A 96 -17.79 32.27 -13.09
N ASP A 97 -17.40 31.05 -13.47
CA ASP A 97 -17.66 29.82 -12.70
C ASP A 97 -16.70 29.64 -11.51
N LYS A 98 -15.62 30.44 -11.44
CA LYS A 98 -14.70 30.57 -10.29
C LYS A 98 -14.14 29.24 -9.75
N LEU A 99 -13.86 28.27 -10.64
CA LEU A 99 -13.32 26.98 -10.22
C LEU A 99 -11.96 27.15 -9.53
N SER A 100 -11.80 26.62 -8.32
CA SER A 100 -10.52 26.48 -7.64
C SER A 100 -10.35 25.07 -7.09
N VAL A 101 -9.19 24.46 -7.27
CA VAL A 101 -8.89 23.13 -6.75
C VAL A 101 -7.53 23.13 -6.06
N PHE A 102 -7.53 22.66 -4.81
CA PHE A 102 -6.37 22.59 -3.93
C PHE A 102 -6.12 21.13 -3.56
N PHE A 103 -4.90 20.65 -3.78
CA PHE A 103 -4.44 19.35 -3.32
C PHE A 103 -3.43 19.57 -2.21
N GLU A 104 -3.62 18.87 -1.10
CA GLU A 104 -2.76 19.02 0.07
C GLU A 104 -2.46 17.64 0.67
N ASN A 105 -1.20 17.38 1.02
CA ASN A 105 -0.78 16.17 1.73
C ASN A 105 -1.26 14.86 1.08
N ILE A 106 -1.25 14.77 -0.26
CA ILE A 106 -1.83 13.64 -0.98
C ILE A 106 -0.87 13.05 -2.03
N VAL A 107 -0.87 11.72 -2.14
CA VAL A 107 -0.20 11.00 -3.22
C VAL A 107 -1.10 11.01 -4.45
N LEU A 108 -0.60 11.58 -5.53
CA LEU A 108 -1.21 11.52 -6.84
C LEU A 108 -0.44 10.48 -7.65
N GLU A 109 -1.12 9.40 -8.04
CA GLU A 109 -0.51 8.29 -8.75
C GLU A 109 -1.13 8.11 -10.15
N GLY A 110 -0.31 7.71 -11.13
CA GLY A 110 -0.80 7.41 -12.46
C GLY A 110 -1.78 6.24 -12.46
N ALA A 111 -2.89 6.36 -13.19
CA ALA A 111 -3.95 5.34 -13.27
C ALA A 111 -3.55 4.08 -14.07
N GLY A 112 -2.45 3.39 -13.70
CA GLY A 112 -1.80 2.27 -14.40
C GLY A 112 -2.70 1.45 -15.34
N GLY A 113 -2.32 1.39 -16.62
CA GLY A 113 -3.05 0.71 -17.69
C GLY A 113 -2.37 0.91 -19.06
N THR A 114 -2.44 -0.10 -19.92
CA THR A 114 -1.87 -0.17 -21.28
C THR A 114 -1.84 1.17 -22.02
N ALA A 115 -0.64 1.62 -22.42
CA ALA A 115 -0.31 2.71 -23.39
C ALA A 115 -1.06 4.06 -23.35
N ASN A 116 -2.19 4.20 -22.64
CA ASN A 116 -3.21 5.24 -22.75
C ASN A 116 -3.50 5.94 -21.42
N SER A 117 -3.05 5.41 -20.27
CA SER A 117 -3.01 6.14 -18.99
C SER A 117 -1.80 7.10 -18.99
N LYS A 118 -1.95 8.21 -19.72
CA LYS A 118 -0.82 9.08 -20.12
C LYS A 118 -0.67 10.35 -19.28
N TYR A 119 -1.75 10.86 -18.67
CA TYR A 119 -1.78 12.21 -18.07
C TYR A 119 -2.62 12.27 -16.80
N TYR A 120 -2.34 13.21 -15.89
CA TYR A 120 -3.20 13.44 -14.71
C TYR A 120 -4.31 14.42 -15.05
N PHE A 121 -3.95 15.54 -15.67
CA PHE A 121 -4.87 16.55 -16.16
C PHE A 121 -4.64 16.73 -17.67
N GLN A 122 -5.72 16.68 -18.46
CA GLN A 122 -5.61 16.86 -19.90
C GLN A 122 -6.77 17.64 -20.52
N THR A 123 -6.50 18.29 -21.64
CA THR A 123 -7.52 18.65 -22.63
C THR A 123 -6.92 18.62 -24.03
N LYS A 124 -7.74 18.23 -25.01
CA LYS A 124 -7.41 18.25 -26.44
C LYS A 124 -8.67 18.50 -27.26
N ASP A 125 -9.20 19.72 -27.18
CA ASP A 125 -10.38 20.16 -27.90
C ASP A 125 -10.31 21.66 -28.24
N SER A 126 -11.35 22.20 -28.86
CA SER A 126 -11.45 23.62 -29.22
C SER A 126 -12.26 24.44 -28.20
N ASN A 127 -12.51 23.91 -27.01
CA ASN A 127 -13.30 24.55 -25.97
C ASN A 127 -12.46 25.50 -25.11
N TYR A 128 -13.15 26.25 -24.24
CA TYR A 128 -12.50 27.06 -23.22
C TYR A 128 -12.59 26.37 -21.85
N HIS A 129 -11.50 26.49 -21.10
CA HIS A 129 -11.34 25.99 -19.75
C HIS A 129 -10.77 27.11 -18.88
N TYR A 130 -11.45 27.43 -17.78
CA TYR A 130 -11.10 28.51 -16.87
C TYR A 130 -10.94 27.97 -15.46
N ILE A 131 -9.79 28.27 -14.85
CA ILE A 131 -9.49 27.89 -13.47
C ILE A 131 -8.97 29.13 -12.75
N ASP A 132 -9.61 29.50 -11.66
CA ASP A 132 -9.12 30.60 -10.83
C ASP A 132 -7.84 30.18 -10.09
N THR A 133 -7.86 29.03 -9.43
CA THR A 133 -6.68 28.51 -8.71
C THR A 133 -6.55 27.00 -8.89
N LEU A 134 -5.37 26.54 -9.29
CA LEU A 134 -4.98 25.13 -9.19
C LEU A 134 -3.69 25.06 -8.37
N LYS A 135 -3.78 24.51 -7.16
CA LYS A 135 -2.64 24.48 -6.23
C LYS A 135 -2.38 23.08 -5.69
N PHE A 136 -1.11 22.73 -5.58
CA PHE A 136 -0.60 21.50 -4.97
C PHE A 136 0.36 21.88 -3.84
N THR A 137 0.12 21.37 -2.65
CA THR A 137 0.95 21.62 -1.46
C THR A 137 1.30 20.30 -0.80
N ASN A 138 2.58 20.03 -0.53
CA ASN A 138 3.02 18.79 0.11
C ASN A 138 2.45 17.53 -0.58
N CYS A 139 2.44 17.50 -1.91
CA CYS A 139 1.91 16.38 -2.69
C CYS A 139 3.05 15.52 -3.25
N VAL A 140 2.78 14.21 -3.42
CA VAL A 140 3.73 13.27 -4.04
C VAL A 140 3.16 12.82 -5.38
N PHE A 141 3.88 13.05 -6.47
CA PHE A 141 3.52 12.61 -7.82
C PHE A 141 4.39 11.43 -8.21
N GLN A 142 3.75 10.27 -8.47
CA GLN A 142 4.49 9.04 -8.73
C GLN A 142 3.86 8.14 -9.81
N ASN A 143 4.69 7.26 -10.38
CA ASN A 143 4.27 6.20 -11.32
C ASN A 143 3.45 6.72 -12.52
N TYR A 144 3.88 7.84 -13.12
CA TYR A 144 3.20 8.45 -14.27
C TYR A 144 3.99 8.26 -15.57
N ASN A 145 3.27 8.10 -16.69
CA ASN A 145 3.90 7.66 -17.94
C ASN A 145 4.35 8.80 -18.86
N ARG A 146 3.71 9.98 -18.82
CA ARG A 146 4.04 11.14 -19.66
C ARG A 146 3.91 12.46 -18.88
N ALA A 147 3.02 13.35 -19.30
CA ALA A 147 2.84 14.66 -18.68
C ALA A 147 1.91 14.58 -17.47
N LEU A 148 2.14 15.42 -16.46
CA LEU A 148 1.19 15.60 -15.37
C LEU A 148 0.05 16.51 -15.81
N PHE A 149 0.41 17.60 -16.49
CA PHE A 149 -0.55 18.55 -17.02
C PHE A 149 -0.36 18.71 -18.53
N ARG A 150 -1.41 18.48 -19.30
CA ARG A 150 -1.37 18.61 -20.75
C ARG A 150 -2.57 19.35 -21.30
N VAL A 151 -2.34 20.60 -21.67
CA VAL A 151 -3.28 21.36 -22.48
C VAL A 151 -2.76 21.37 -23.91
N GLN A 152 -3.63 21.04 -24.87
CA GLN A 152 -3.32 21.14 -26.29
C GLN A 152 -4.58 21.60 -27.05
N PRO A 153 -4.82 22.92 -27.19
CA PRO A 153 -5.98 23.43 -27.90
C PRO A 153 -6.01 22.94 -29.35
N ALA A 154 -7.16 22.45 -29.76
CA ALA A 154 -7.49 22.26 -31.17
C ALA A 154 -7.75 23.62 -31.82
N GLU A 155 -7.46 23.70 -33.12
CA GLU A 155 -7.69 24.92 -33.89
C GLU A 155 -9.18 25.26 -33.92
N LYS A 156 -9.51 26.51 -33.61
CA LYS A 156 -10.87 27.06 -33.68
C LYS A 156 -11.20 27.48 -35.10
N THR A 157 -12.48 27.78 -35.37
CA THR A 157 -12.96 28.22 -36.69
C THR A 157 -12.24 29.48 -37.21
N ASN A 158 -11.69 30.31 -36.31
CA ASN A 158 -10.91 31.50 -36.66
C ASN A 158 -9.41 31.22 -36.86
N GLY A 159 -8.97 29.96 -36.85
CA GLY A 159 -7.57 29.56 -36.99
C GLY A 159 -6.73 29.66 -35.72
N LEU A 160 -7.29 30.16 -34.61
CA LEU A 160 -6.57 30.35 -33.36
C LEU A 160 -6.57 29.10 -32.49
N LYS A 161 -5.52 28.94 -31.69
CA LYS A 161 -5.35 27.86 -30.70
C LYS A 161 -5.28 28.47 -29.30
N ASP A 162 -6.45 28.59 -28.67
CA ASP A 162 -6.65 29.15 -27.33
C ASP A 162 -7.51 28.19 -26.50
N ALA A 163 -7.12 27.88 -25.26
CA ALA A 163 -7.82 26.95 -24.37
C ALA A 163 -8.43 27.61 -23.12
N GLY A 164 -8.42 28.94 -23.00
CA GLY A 164 -8.84 29.66 -21.78
C GLY A 164 -7.69 29.95 -20.83
N ASP A 165 -7.99 30.10 -19.53
CA ASP A 165 -7.12 30.79 -18.55
C ASP A 165 -6.95 30.02 -17.24
N ILE A 166 -5.76 30.12 -16.65
CA ILE A 166 -5.51 29.84 -15.24
C ILE A 166 -5.00 31.11 -14.57
N ASN A 167 -5.68 31.62 -13.54
CA ASN A 167 -5.19 32.81 -12.84
C ASN A 167 -3.98 32.47 -11.96
N TYR A 168 -4.06 31.40 -11.15
CA TYR A 168 -2.96 30.93 -10.31
C TYR A 168 -2.70 29.43 -10.46
N PHE A 169 -1.47 29.06 -10.78
CA PHE A 169 -0.99 27.67 -10.77
C PHE A 169 0.17 27.51 -9.77
N GLY A 170 -0.06 26.81 -8.66
CA GLY A 170 0.93 26.68 -7.58
C GLY A 170 1.35 25.24 -7.32
N VAL A 171 2.65 25.02 -7.14
CA VAL A 171 3.25 23.73 -6.79
C VAL A 171 4.30 23.98 -5.70
N GLU A 172 3.98 23.62 -4.46
CA GLU A 172 4.78 23.99 -3.30
C GLU A 172 5.06 22.78 -2.41
N GLY A 173 6.32 22.56 -2.05
CA GLY A 173 6.69 21.47 -1.13
C GLY A 173 6.41 20.07 -1.68
N CYS A 174 6.28 19.90 -2.99
CA CYS A 174 5.87 18.64 -3.63
C CYS A 174 7.08 17.82 -4.10
N SER A 175 6.91 16.49 -4.21
CA SER A 175 7.89 15.60 -4.82
C SER A 175 7.37 14.92 -6.08
N PHE A 176 8.28 14.65 -7.02
CA PHE A 176 7.99 14.08 -8.33
C PHE A 176 9.01 13.00 -8.64
N HIS A 177 8.55 11.75 -8.76
CA HIS A 177 9.46 10.63 -9.03
C HIS A 177 8.81 9.48 -9.80
N THR A 178 9.64 8.50 -10.17
CA THR A 178 9.24 7.28 -10.91
C THR A 178 8.38 7.55 -12.15
N GLY A 179 8.66 8.67 -12.82
CA GLY A 179 7.99 9.11 -14.04
C GLY A 179 8.71 8.66 -15.31
N TYR A 180 8.05 8.79 -16.47
CA TYR A 180 8.70 8.72 -17.79
C TYR A 180 9.44 7.41 -18.13
N GLN A 181 8.80 6.25 -17.88
CA GLN A 181 9.40 4.93 -18.10
C GLN A 181 9.57 4.48 -19.58
N LYS A 182 9.32 5.33 -20.60
CA LYS A 182 9.32 4.94 -22.04
C LYS A 182 9.86 6.01 -22.98
N SER A 183 10.29 5.57 -24.17
CA SER A 183 10.86 6.34 -25.29
C SER A 183 9.90 7.31 -26.03
N ASP A 184 8.86 7.84 -25.38
CA ASP A 184 7.96 8.88 -25.92
C ASP A 184 7.90 10.07 -24.94
N PRO A 185 9.02 10.80 -24.79
CA PRO A 185 9.15 11.89 -23.83
C PRO A 185 8.15 13.03 -24.13
N MET A 186 7.56 13.60 -23.09
CA MET A 186 6.67 14.77 -23.18
C MET A 186 6.98 15.76 -22.07
N SER A 187 6.57 17.02 -22.24
CA SER A 187 6.76 18.04 -21.20
C SER A 187 5.87 17.76 -20.00
N MET A 188 6.39 17.93 -18.78
CA MET A 188 5.68 17.54 -17.56
C MET A 188 4.48 18.43 -17.29
N PHE A 189 4.66 19.73 -17.48
CA PHE A 189 3.62 20.75 -17.53
C PHE A 189 3.61 21.38 -18.92
N ARG A 190 2.72 20.90 -19.78
CA ARG A 190 2.46 21.50 -21.08
C ARG A 190 1.28 22.45 -20.97
N MET A 191 1.60 23.74 -20.86
CA MET A 191 0.70 24.83 -20.53
C MET A 191 0.31 25.62 -21.79
N ASP A 192 -0.24 24.98 -22.81
CA ASP A 192 -0.67 25.66 -24.04
C ASP A 192 -1.99 26.45 -23.85
N MET A 193 -2.04 27.30 -22.81
CA MET A 193 -3.13 28.19 -22.43
C MET A 193 -2.60 29.43 -21.69
N ARG A 194 -3.45 30.40 -21.38
CA ARG A 194 -3.03 31.62 -20.64
C ARG A 194 -2.86 31.29 -19.16
N VAL A 195 -1.74 31.71 -18.57
CA VAL A 195 -1.46 31.56 -17.14
C VAL A 195 -0.97 32.90 -16.62
N ALA A 196 -1.67 33.49 -15.65
CA ALA A 196 -1.30 34.81 -15.12
C ALA A 196 -0.16 34.70 -14.09
N GLU A 197 -0.29 33.79 -13.12
CA GLU A 197 0.74 33.51 -12.12
C GLU A 197 1.03 32.00 -12.02
N MET A 198 2.32 31.65 -12.00
CA MET A 198 2.77 30.26 -11.92
C MET A 198 3.95 30.13 -10.96
N VAL A 199 3.78 29.36 -9.88
CA VAL A 199 4.70 29.29 -8.75
C VAL A 199 5.14 27.85 -8.48
N PHE A 200 6.45 27.64 -8.42
CA PHE A 200 7.10 26.40 -8.02
C PHE A 200 8.09 26.70 -6.90
N ARG A 201 7.79 26.25 -5.68
CA ARG A 201 8.70 26.43 -4.55
C ARG A 201 8.94 25.14 -3.78
N GLU A 202 10.15 24.94 -3.29
CA GLU A 202 10.46 23.87 -2.33
C GLU A 202 10.14 22.46 -2.89
N ASN A 203 10.26 22.25 -4.20
CA ASN A 203 9.92 20.96 -4.83
C ASN A 203 11.15 20.10 -5.12
N LEU A 204 10.97 18.79 -5.01
CA LEU A 204 11.99 17.79 -5.32
C LEU A 204 11.57 16.94 -6.54
N PHE A 205 12.34 17.00 -7.62
CA PHE A 205 12.16 16.19 -8.82
C PHE A 205 13.32 15.21 -8.94
N TYR A 206 13.06 13.91 -9.04
CA TYR A 206 14.09 12.87 -9.20
C TYR A 206 13.55 11.67 -9.99
N ASP A 207 14.43 10.77 -10.46
CA ASP A 207 14.02 9.59 -11.23
C ASP A 207 13.17 9.93 -12.47
N LEU A 208 13.62 10.94 -13.22
CA LEU A 208 12.97 11.46 -14.44
C LEU A 208 13.84 11.20 -15.68
N GLY A 209 13.94 9.93 -16.10
CA GLY A 209 14.88 9.49 -17.14
C GLY A 209 14.62 9.97 -18.56
N TYR A 210 13.42 10.47 -18.87
CA TYR A 210 13.02 10.91 -20.22
C TYR A 210 12.08 12.13 -20.18
N VAL A 211 12.42 13.17 -19.41
CA VAL A 211 11.63 14.41 -19.49
C VAL A 211 11.98 15.17 -20.79
N HIS A 212 10.97 15.70 -21.48
CA HIS A 212 11.18 16.54 -22.66
C HIS A 212 11.44 18.01 -22.27
N SER A 213 10.62 18.52 -21.35
CA SER A 213 10.78 19.79 -20.64
C SER A 213 10.01 19.65 -19.32
N LEU A 214 10.40 20.38 -18.28
CA LEU A 214 9.59 20.52 -17.09
C LEU A 214 8.34 21.34 -17.39
N ILE A 215 8.52 22.50 -18.04
CA ILE A 215 7.44 23.44 -18.39
C ILE A 215 7.55 23.80 -19.86
N GLN A 216 6.42 23.80 -20.57
CA GLN A 216 6.37 24.19 -21.97
C GLN A 216 5.12 25.00 -22.30
N PHE A 217 5.33 26.18 -22.87
CA PHE A 217 4.38 26.93 -23.69
C PHE A 217 4.78 26.77 -25.17
N SER A 218 3.85 26.49 -26.08
CA SER A 218 4.21 26.18 -27.49
C SER A 218 3.25 26.62 -28.59
N THR A 219 2.06 27.12 -28.26
CA THR A 219 1.06 27.46 -29.30
C THR A 219 0.41 28.84 -29.18
N MET A 220 0.61 29.55 -28.06
CA MET A 220 -0.02 30.86 -27.83
C MET A 220 0.59 31.95 -28.73
N SER A 221 -0.23 32.80 -29.32
CA SER A 221 0.20 33.95 -30.14
C SER A 221 -0.42 35.25 -29.64
N ASP A 222 0.04 36.40 -30.15
CA ASP A 222 -0.60 37.70 -29.88
C ASP A 222 -2.07 37.70 -30.30
N GLU A 223 -2.39 37.11 -31.46
CA GLU A 223 -3.77 37.02 -31.96
C GLU A 223 -4.65 36.11 -31.10
N ALA A 224 -4.06 35.07 -30.49
CA ALA A 224 -4.71 34.24 -29.48
C ALA A 224 -4.80 34.92 -28.09
N GLY A 225 -4.29 36.15 -27.97
CA GLY A 225 -4.33 36.96 -26.76
C GLY A 225 -3.37 36.47 -25.67
N ARG A 226 -2.16 36.00 -26.02
CA ARG A 226 -1.13 35.64 -25.02
C ARG A 226 -0.99 36.75 -23.95
N VAL A 227 -0.80 36.36 -22.69
CA VAL A 227 -0.71 37.28 -21.54
C VAL A 227 0.68 37.26 -20.93
N ASP A 228 1.03 38.33 -20.24
CA ASP A 228 2.22 38.36 -19.40
C ASP A 228 2.06 37.37 -18.24
N ILE A 229 3.13 36.64 -17.92
CA ILE A 229 3.18 35.71 -16.79
C ILE A 229 4.04 36.27 -15.67
N ASP A 230 3.62 36.10 -14.42
CA ASP A 230 4.49 36.18 -13.25
C ASP A 230 4.89 34.75 -12.85
N PHE A 231 6.11 34.37 -13.20
CA PHE A 231 6.66 33.03 -13.02
C PHE A 231 7.70 33.02 -11.91
N THR A 232 7.53 32.10 -10.96
CA THR A 232 8.49 31.87 -9.87
C THR A 232 8.90 30.41 -9.82
N PHE A 233 10.21 30.15 -9.82
CA PHE A 233 10.81 28.84 -9.59
C PHE A 233 11.94 28.98 -8.57
N GLU A 234 11.65 28.73 -7.29
CA GLU A 234 12.58 29.02 -6.18
C GLU A 234 12.79 27.82 -5.25
N ASN A 235 14.02 27.62 -4.77
CA ASN A 235 14.34 26.60 -3.77
C ASN A 235 13.94 25.17 -4.17
N ASN A 236 14.00 24.84 -5.47
CA ASN A 236 13.69 23.50 -5.96
C ASN A 236 14.98 22.70 -6.20
N ILE A 237 14.88 21.37 -6.12
CA ILE A 237 15.92 20.44 -6.57
C ILE A 237 15.37 19.64 -7.73
N PHE A 238 16.00 19.75 -8.88
CA PHE A 238 15.72 18.96 -10.07
C PHE A 238 16.88 18.01 -10.35
N ILE A 239 16.62 16.71 -10.31
CA ILE A 239 17.56 15.63 -10.59
C ILE A 239 16.98 14.81 -11.75
N GLY A 240 17.47 15.01 -12.97
CA GLY A 240 16.92 14.31 -14.12
C GLY A 240 17.62 14.61 -15.43
N TRP A 241 17.17 13.94 -16.49
CA TRP A 241 17.70 14.15 -17.85
C TRP A 241 16.63 14.75 -18.76
N ASN A 242 16.99 15.84 -19.46
CA ASN A 242 16.19 16.38 -20.55
C ASN A 242 16.74 15.86 -21.89
N SER A 243 15.86 15.36 -22.76
CA SER A 243 16.25 14.72 -24.02
C SER A 243 16.15 15.57 -25.28
N GLN A 244 15.48 16.74 -25.26
CA GLN A 244 15.16 17.45 -26.51
C GLN A 244 15.17 18.98 -26.46
N ASN A 245 14.79 19.62 -25.34
CA ASN A 245 14.54 21.07 -25.32
C ASN A 245 15.14 21.77 -24.10
N SER A 246 14.87 23.07 -23.92
CA SER A 246 15.10 23.72 -22.63
C SER A 246 14.21 23.09 -21.56
N LEU A 247 14.66 23.10 -20.30
CA LEU A 247 13.87 22.56 -19.21
C LEU A 247 12.58 23.37 -19.00
N MET A 248 12.63 24.69 -19.17
CA MET A 248 11.47 25.58 -19.17
C MET A 248 11.42 26.35 -20.49
N MET A 249 10.30 26.29 -21.22
CA MET A 249 10.14 26.94 -22.51
C MET A 249 9.04 28.01 -22.45
N PHE A 250 9.43 29.28 -22.58
CA PHE A 250 8.53 30.43 -22.65
C PHE A 250 8.48 31.01 -24.06
N ASP A 251 9.66 31.32 -24.64
CA ASP A 251 9.86 31.87 -25.99
C ASP A 251 8.83 32.98 -26.32
N GLN A 252 8.33 33.04 -27.56
CA GLN A 252 7.26 33.94 -28.00
C GLN A 252 5.87 33.58 -27.44
N TYR A 253 5.73 32.56 -26.60
CA TYR A 253 4.40 32.05 -26.24
C TYR A 253 3.81 32.76 -25.01
N VAL A 254 4.59 33.61 -24.34
CA VAL A 254 4.14 34.46 -23.23
C VAL A 254 4.24 35.94 -23.60
N GLY A 255 3.54 36.79 -22.84
CA GLY A 255 3.51 38.23 -23.07
C GLY A 255 4.87 38.90 -22.89
N GLN A 256 5.05 40.05 -23.55
CA GLN A 256 6.35 40.71 -23.65
C GLN A 256 6.85 41.35 -22.34
N MET A 257 5.95 41.57 -21.38
CA MET A 257 6.24 42.17 -20.08
C MET A 257 6.26 41.12 -18.96
N SER A 258 6.39 39.84 -19.30
CA SER A 258 6.46 38.73 -18.34
C SER A 258 7.61 38.92 -17.34
N SER A 259 7.37 38.52 -16.08
CA SER A 259 8.33 38.47 -14.98
C SER A 259 8.70 37.00 -14.74
N ILE A 260 9.98 36.64 -14.88
CA ILE A 260 10.46 35.27 -14.77
C ILE A 260 11.56 35.22 -13.72
N LYS A 261 11.32 34.54 -12.60
CA LYS A 261 12.27 34.38 -11.48
C LYS A 261 12.65 32.93 -11.30
N ILE A 262 13.94 32.64 -11.39
CA ILE A 262 14.51 31.29 -11.21
C ILE A 262 15.68 31.40 -10.26
N ASN A 263 15.44 31.21 -8.95
CA ASN A 263 16.44 31.48 -7.92
C ASN A 263 16.68 30.33 -6.95
N ASN A 264 17.89 30.18 -6.43
CA ASN A 264 18.23 29.25 -5.36
C ASN A 264 17.87 27.78 -5.66
N ASN A 265 17.94 27.32 -6.92
CA ASN A 265 17.61 25.94 -7.27
C ASN A 265 18.87 25.08 -7.47
N MET A 266 18.72 23.76 -7.42
CA MET A 266 19.71 22.81 -7.93
C MET A 266 19.17 22.15 -9.19
N PHE A 267 19.89 22.26 -10.31
CA PHE A 267 19.60 21.57 -11.57
C PHE A 267 20.72 20.57 -11.85
N LEU A 268 20.42 19.30 -11.66
CA LEU A 268 21.40 18.23 -11.58
C LEU A 268 21.05 17.12 -12.57
N VAL A 269 22.02 16.73 -13.39
CA VAL A 269 21.96 15.49 -14.14
C VAL A 269 22.49 14.36 -13.25
N PRO A 270 21.75 13.27 -13.00
CA PRO A 270 22.17 12.18 -12.11
C PRO A 270 23.55 11.62 -12.48
N ASN A 271 24.37 11.28 -11.48
CA ASN A 271 25.69 10.64 -11.69
C ASN A 271 25.71 9.13 -11.40
N TRP A 272 24.54 8.49 -11.29
CA TRP A 272 24.37 7.06 -11.05
C TRP A 272 23.42 6.40 -12.06
N TYR A 273 23.27 5.08 -11.94
CA TYR A 273 22.43 4.25 -12.81
C TYR A 273 21.41 3.46 -12.02
N ASP A 274 20.16 3.49 -12.48
CA ASP A 274 19.06 2.66 -12.01
C ASP A 274 17.97 2.57 -13.09
N ALA A 275 16.88 1.85 -12.80
CA ALA A 275 15.76 1.65 -13.71
C ALA A 275 15.16 2.94 -14.29
N TYR A 276 15.27 4.07 -13.60
CA TYR A 276 14.70 5.36 -13.96
C TYR A 276 15.73 6.35 -14.50
N ASN A 277 17.02 6.10 -14.28
CA ASN A 277 18.14 6.92 -14.75
C ASN A 277 18.96 6.21 -15.87
N ASN A 278 18.52 5.02 -16.33
CA ASN A 278 19.18 4.12 -17.30
C ASN A 278 19.45 4.67 -18.71
N SER A 279 18.84 5.80 -19.10
CA SER A 279 18.97 6.40 -20.44
C SER A 279 20.34 7.06 -20.69
N PHE A 280 21.14 7.24 -19.64
CA PHE A 280 22.27 8.17 -19.64
C PHE A 280 23.48 7.75 -20.50
N ILE A 281 23.71 6.47 -20.83
CA ILE A 281 24.91 6.04 -21.60
C ILE A 281 24.67 5.10 -22.80
N GLY A 282 23.42 4.93 -23.24
CA GLY A 282 23.16 4.30 -24.55
C GLY A 282 23.61 5.17 -25.73
N ASP A 283 23.47 6.49 -25.61
CA ASP A 283 23.67 7.45 -26.71
C ASP A 283 24.83 8.43 -26.43
N SER A 284 26.08 8.05 -26.73
CA SER A 284 27.22 8.97 -26.98
C SER A 284 27.58 10.08 -25.95
N ILE A 285 26.92 10.18 -24.79
CA ILE A 285 27.23 11.14 -23.71
C ILE A 285 28.19 10.55 -22.67
N ALA A 286 28.41 9.22 -22.71
CA ALA A 286 29.42 8.50 -21.93
C ALA A 286 30.88 8.98 -22.14
N GLN A 287 31.12 9.92 -23.06
CA GLN A 287 32.44 10.53 -23.31
C GLN A 287 32.50 12.01 -22.94
N ALA A 288 31.39 12.64 -22.53
CA ALA A 288 31.40 14.03 -22.12
C ALA A 288 31.56 14.09 -20.60
N ASN A 289 32.69 14.61 -20.16
CA ASN A 289 32.84 15.04 -18.78
C ASN A 289 31.71 16.06 -18.47
N PRO A 290 30.81 15.80 -17.49
CA PRO A 290 29.75 16.73 -17.08
C PRO A 290 30.27 18.14 -16.71
N ASP A 291 31.59 18.27 -16.49
CA ASP A 291 32.27 19.53 -16.17
C ASP A 291 32.52 20.44 -17.37
N THR A 292 32.30 19.96 -18.61
CA THR A 292 32.59 20.76 -19.81
C THR A 292 31.33 21.42 -20.37
N LEU A 293 31.04 22.65 -19.89
CA LEU A 293 30.02 23.57 -20.42
C LEU A 293 30.11 23.81 -21.94
N SER A 294 31.25 23.43 -22.57
CA SER A 294 31.50 23.49 -24.01
C SER A 294 30.76 22.43 -24.84
N ASN A 295 30.04 21.47 -24.23
CA ASN A 295 29.32 20.44 -24.99
C ASN A 295 28.04 21.04 -25.65
N PRO A 296 27.93 21.03 -26.99
CA PRO A 296 26.76 21.55 -27.70
C PRO A 296 25.47 20.76 -27.42
N LYS A 297 25.57 19.54 -26.87
CA LYS A 297 24.42 18.69 -26.50
C LYS A 297 23.82 18.98 -25.12
N LEU A 298 24.41 19.85 -24.29
CA LEU A 298 23.81 20.23 -23.00
C LEU A 298 22.59 21.13 -23.23
N HIS A 299 21.52 20.82 -22.50
CA HIS A 299 20.25 21.55 -22.52
C HIS A 299 20.29 22.80 -21.63
N HIS A 300 19.56 23.84 -22.02
CA HIS A 300 19.42 25.08 -21.25
C HIS A 300 18.33 24.93 -20.19
N VAL A 301 18.49 25.58 -19.03
CA VAL A 301 17.45 25.60 -17.99
C VAL A 301 16.19 26.31 -18.50
N ALA A 302 16.34 27.42 -19.21
CA ALA A 302 15.20 28.16 -19.76
C ALA A 302 15.46 28.65 -21.19
N SER A 303 14.40 28.82 -21.98
CA SER A 303 14.41 29.66 -23.18
C SER A 303 13.33 30.73 -23.13
N VAL A 304 13.76 31.96 -23.38
CA VAL A 304 12.96 33.17 -23.23
C VAL A 304 13.27 34.09 -24.40
N GLN A 305 12.23 34.73 -24.93
CA GLN A 305 12.35 35.73 -25.99
C GLN A 305 11.98 37.14 -25.51
N PHE A 306 11.02 37.25 -24.59
CA PHE A 306 10.59 38.53 -24.05
C PHE A 306 10.41 38.44 -22.52
N GLY A 307 10.44 39.61 -21.86
CA GLY A 307 10.24 39.74 -20.42
C GLY A 307 11.50 40.09 -19.64
N MET A 308 11.34 40.13 -18.32
CA MET A 308 12.40 40.33 -17.34
C MET A 308 12.78 38.97 -16.74
N LEU A 309 14.05 38.58 -16.88
CA LEU A 309 14.58 37.37 -16.25
C LEU A 309 15.46 37.73 -15.05
N GLU A 310 15.14 37.13 -13.92
CA GLU A 310 15.96 37.04 -12.72
C GLU A 310 16.44 35.60 -12.55
N PHE A 311 17.75 35.39 -12.57
CA PHE A 311 18.33 34.06 -12.43
C PHE A 311 19.54 34.10 -11.49
N MET A 312 19.31 33.78 -10.21
CA MET A 312 20.32 33.95 -9.16
C MET A 312 20.56 32.68 -8.33
N ASN A 313 21.84 32.42 -8.02
CA ASN A 313 22.27 31.39 -7.06
C ASN A 313 21.74 29.98 -7.33
N ASN A 314 21.70 29.58 -8.61
CA ASN A 314 21.33 28.23 -8.99
C ASN A 314 22.58 27.36 -9.22
N VAL A 315 22.58 26.16 -8.65
CA VAL A 315 23.61 25.15 -8.90
C VAL A 315 23.29 24.41 -10.20
N LEU A 316 24.22 24.39 -11.15
CA LEU A 316 24.07 23.71 -12.44
C LEU A 316 25.09 22.57 -12.58
N VAL A 317 24.60 21.33 -12.65
CA VAL A 317 25.39 20.13 -12.96
C VAL A 317 24.81 19.45 -14.19
N GLY A 318 25.53 19.51 -15.31
CA GLY A 318 25.05 18.96 -16.59
C GLY A 318 23.98 19.81 -17.30
N TYR A 319 23.81 21.08 -16.90
CA TYR A 319 22.88 22.04 -17.52
C TYR A 319 23.59 23.35 -17.90
N LYS A 320 23.08 24.03 -18.92
CA LYS A 320 23.45 25.42 -19.25
C LYS A 320 22.45 26.39 -18.64
N GLY A 321 22.90 27.61 -18.37
CA GLY A 321 22.02 28.71 -18.01
C GLY A 321 20.95 28.97 -19.08
N PRO A 322 19.95 29.82 -18.79
CA PRO A 322 18.97 30.33 -19.73
C PRO A 322 19.59 30.80 -21.07
N ARG A 323 18.86 30.61 -22.17
CA ARG A 323 19.20 31.19 -23.47
C ARG A 323 18.16 32.19 -23.93
N GLU A 324 18.66 33.21 -24.61
CA GLU A 324 17.86 34.18 -25.35
C GLU A 324 17.53 33.63 -26.74
N ASN A 325 16.28 33.81 -27.17
CA ASN A 325 15.83 33.48 -28.50
C ASN A 325 15.48 34.77 -29.25
N ILE A 326 16.31 35.16 -30.21
CA ILE A 326 16.13 36.37 -31.03
C ILE A 326 15.52 35.96 -32.38
N THR A 327 14.57 36.73 -32.90
CA THR A 327 13.99 36.49 -34.25
C THR A 327 15.01 36.73 -35.37
N GLU A 328 14.72 36.26 -36.58
CA GLU A 328 15.54 36.52 -37.76
C GLU A 328 15.73 38.04 -38.05
N ASP A 329 14.77 38.86 -37.62
CA ASP A 329 14.77 40.33 -37.76
C ASP A 329 15.50 41.05 -36.61
N GLY A 330 16.03 40.31 -35.63
CA GLY A 330 16.75 40.87 -34.49
C GLY A 330 15.85 41.35 -33.33
N GLU A 331 14.57 41.01 -33.34
CA GLU A 331 13.60 41.33 -32.27
C GLU A 331 13.57 40.23 -31.20
N GLY A 332 13.31 40.58 -29.93
CA GLY A 332 13.25 39.61 -28.82
C GLY A 332 14.40 39.72 -27.83
N GLN A 333 14.68 40.93 -27.35
CA GLN A 333 15.66 41.14 -26.30
C GLN A 333 14.99 41.06 -24.93
N TRP A 334 15.29 40.01 -24.15
CA TRP A 334 14.93 39.98 -22.73
C TRP A 334 15.78 40.99 -21.93
N LEU A 335 15.19 41.54 -20.88
CA LEU A 335 15.94 42.35 -19.93
C LEU A 335 16.51 41.41 -18.85
N MET A 336 17.79 41.07 -18.96
CA MET A 336 18.51 40.37 -17.90
C MET A 336 18.75 41.32 -16.73
N ALA A 337 18.13 41.06 -15.58
CA ALA A 337 18.24 41.93 -14.41
C ALA A 337 19.56 41.71 -13.64
N ASP A 338 19.99 40.46 -13.47
CA ASP A 338 21.28 40.12 -12.86
C ASP A 338 21.63 38.64 -13.11
N THR A 339 22.90 38.33 -13.32
CA THR A 339 23.36 36.94 -13.52
C THR A 339 24.55 36.64 -12.62
N ILE A 340 24.27 35.98 -11.50
CA ILE A 340 25.28 35.36 -10.66
C ILE A 340 25.06 33.84 -10.74
N TYR A 341 25.66 33.22 -11.76
CA TYR A 341 25.86 31.77 -11.78
C TYR A 341 27.22 31.53 -11.14
N LEU A 342 27.24 31.08 -9.90
CA LEU A 342 28.46 30.57 -9.31
C LEU A 342 28.68 29.14 -9.86
N THR A 343 29.91 28.82 -10.20
CA THR A 343 30.35 27.47 -10.58
C THR A 343 30.04 26.46 -9.47
N GLN A 344 30.01 25.16 -9.81
CA GLN A 344 29.81 24.09 -8.81
C GLN A 344 30.80 24.20 -7.63
N GLU A 345 32.04 24.56 -7.93
CA GLU A 345 33.11 24.81 -6.95
C GLU A 345 32.79 26.03 -6.05
N GLU A 346 32.28 27.11 -6.63
CA GLU A 346 31.90 28.31 -5.90
C GLU A 346 30.66 28.10 -5.01
N HIS A 347 29.75 27.21 -5.37
CA HIS A 347 28.65 26.78 -4.49
C HIS A 347 29.04 25.68 -3.49
N GLY A 348 30.22 25.06 -3.65
CA GLY A 348 30.66 23.95 -2.82
C GLY A 348 29.79 22.70 -2.99
N PHE A 349 29.20 22.50 -4.17
CA PHE A 349 28.38 21.33 -4.45
C PHE A 349 29.26 20.12 -4.78
N ASP A 350 29.01 19.02 -4.09
CA ASP A 350 29.50 17.67 -4.39
C ASP A 350 28.34 16.70 -4.11
N TRP A 351 28.26 15.56 -4.80
CA TRP A 351 27.16 14.62 -4.59
C TRP A 351 27.09 14.05 -3.17
N SER A 352 28.18 14.08 -2.40
CA SER A 352 28.24 13.68 -0.99
C SER A 352 27.60 14.66 0.00
N ILE A 353 27.10 15.81 -0.46
CA ILE A 353 26.24 16.67 0.37
C ILE A 353 24.90 15.99 0.68
N PHE A 354 24.44 15.12 -0.23
CA PHE A 354 23.28 14.27 -0.03
C PHE A 354 23.68 13.04 0.77
N THR A 355 22.78 12.57 1.64
CA THR A 355 23.01 11.37 2.45
C THR A 355 23.33 10.15 1.60
N ASP A 356 22.51 9.87 0.57
CA ASP A 356 22.77 8.84 -0.43
C ASP A 356 21.89 9.06 -1.67
N ALA A 357 22.33 9.90 -2.61
CA ALA A 357 21.54 10.31 -3.77
C ALA A 357 21.11 9.14 -4.68
N LYS A 358 21.98 8.14 -4.88
CA LYS A 358 21.67 6.90 -5.64
C LYS A 358 20.57 6.05 -5.00
N SER A 359 20.26 6.34 -3.73
CA SER A 359 19.26 5.66 -2.95
C SER A 359 18.05 6.56 -2.66
N ASP A 360 17.94 7.71 -3.33
CA ASP A 360 16.84 8.67 -3.16
C ASP A 360 16.82 9.36 -1.79
N LEU A 361 17.96 9.35 -1.07
CA LEU A 361 18.11 9.96 0.25
C LEU A 361 18.80 11.32 0.11
N PHE A 362 17.99 12.36 -0.12
CA PHE A 362 18.45 13.71 -0.45
C PHE A 362 18.59 14.66 0.74
N ASN A 363 18.60 14.16 1.99
CA ASN A 363 18.86 15.04 3.14
C ASN A 363 20.26 15.66 3.02
N VAL A 364 20.35 16.95 3.34
CA VAL A 364 21.58 17.75 3.33
C VAL A 364 21.88 18.22 4.75
N TRP A 365 23.14 18.26 5.14
CA TRP A 365 23.52 18.81 6.45
C TRP A 365 23.59 20.34 6.39
N LYS A 366 23.06 21.06 7.39
CA LYS A 366 23.13 22.54 7.46
C LYS A 366 24.56 23.10 7.53
N GLY A 367 25.55 22.27 7.84
CA GLY A 367 26.96 22.65 7.76
C GLY A 367 27.51 22.74 6.33
N GLU A 368 26.78 22.25 5.33
CA GLU A 368 27.17 22.36 3.92
C GLU A 368 27.02 23.80 3.41
N LYS A 369 27.94 24.24 2.54
CA LYS A 369 28.00 25.62 2.03
C LYS A 369 26.69 26.07 1.36
N VAL A 370 26.03 25.15 0.66
CA VAL A 370 24.76 25.38 -0.04
C VAL A 370 23.62 25.86 0.87
N TYR A 371 23.69 25.62 2.19
CA TYR A 371 22.67 26.06 3.15
C TYR A 371 22.59 27.58 3.30
N THR A 372 23.67 28.31 3.03
CA THR A 372 23.73 29.78 3.20
C THR A 372 24.15 30.52 1.93
N ALA A 373 24.25 29.81 0.81
CA ALA A 373 24.77 30.34 -0.45
C ALA A 373 23.70 31.00 -1.34
N GLY A 374 22.42 30.92 -0.96
CA GLY A 374 21.30 31.50 -1.71
C GLY A 374 21.14 33.01 -1.51
N VAL A 375 20.17 33.57 -2.22
CA VAL A 375 19.78 34.99 -2.14
C VAL A 375 19.47 35.34 -0.68
N GLU A 376 20.03 36.46 -0.20
CA GLU A 376 19.91 36.91 1.20
C GLU A 376 20.35 35.88 2.26
N GLY A 377 21.20 34.91 1.90
CA GLY A 377 21.68 33.86 2.79
C GLY A 377 20.72 32.68 2.97
N ALA A 378 19.70 32.57 2.11
CA ALA A 378 18.78 31.45 2.08
C ALA A 378 19.48 30.13 1.64
N PRO A 379 18.90 28.96 1.95
CA PRO A 379 19.36 27.69 1.39
C PRO A 379 19.11 27.60 -0.12
N ILE A 380 20.02 26.94 -0.82
CA ILE A 380 19.81 26.50 -2.21
C ILE A 380 19.12 25.14 -2.20
N GLY A 381 18.11 24.95 -3.06
CA GLY A 381 17.29 23.75 -3.10
C GLY A 381 16.25 23.71 -1.98
N VAL A 382 15.71 22.51 -1.72
CA VAL A 382 14.58 22.32 -0.81
C VAL A 382 15.02 22.46 0.66
N ALA A 383 14.51 23.47 1.35
CA ALA A 383 14.85 23.83 2.71
C ALA A 383 14.50 22.72 3.72
N SER A 384 13.40 21.98 3.51
CA SER A 384 12.97 20.89 4.40
C SER A 384 13.90 19.67 4.40
N LEU A 385 14.78 19.55 3.40
CA LEU A 385 15.79 18.48 3.35
C LEU A 385 17.02 18.80 4.20
N TYR A 386 17.19 20.03 4.66
CA TYR A 386 18.32 20.42 5.49
C TYR A 386 18.15 19.99 6.94
N THR A 387 19.13 19.26 7.46
CA THR A 387 19.14 18.66 8.79
C THR A 387 20.24 19.28 9.65
N ASP A 388 19.98 19.44 10.96
CA ASP A 388 20.96 20.00 11.91
C ASP A 388 22.19 19.11 12.10
N GLU A 389 22.00 17.80 11.95
CA GLU A 389 23.03 16.77 12.08
C GLU A 389 23.25 16.06 10.75
N LYS A 390 24.51 15.76 10.43
CA LYS A 390 24.85 15.01 9.22
C LYS A 390 24.27 13.60 9.30
N LYS A 391 23.39 13.27 8.36
CA LYS A 391 22.74 11.97 8.24
C LYS A 391 23.65 10.96 7.53
N SER A 392 23.48 9.68 7.85
CA SER A 392 24.18 8.57 7.20
C SER A 392 23.23 7.41 7.01
N VAL A 393 23.43 6.63 5.95
CA VAL A 393 22.68 5.39 5.69
C VAL A 393 22.94 4.40 6.83
N VAL A 394 21.88 3.74 7.28
CA VAL A 394 21.90 2.73 8.34
C VAL A 394 21.36 1.41 7.79
N ASN A 395 22.12 0.35 7.96
CA ASN A 395 21.69 -1.01 7.67
C ASN A 395 21.07 -1.66 8.91
N VAL A 396 19.89 -2.26 8.74
CA VAL A 396 19.21 -3.01 9.81
C VAL A 396 19.18 -4.49 9.42
N THR A 397 19.92 -5.30 10.17
CA THR A 397 19.98 -6.75 10.01
C THR A 397 19.51 -7.43 11.29
N ILE A 398 18.50 -8.29 11.18
CA ILE A 398 17.95 -9.01 12.34
C ILE A 398 17.91 -10.51 12.07
N ALA A 399 18.82 -11.27 12.66
CA ALA A 399 18.78 -12.72 12.56
C ALA A 399 17.71 -13.33 13.48
N VAL A 400 17.22 -14.52 13.12
CA VAL A 400 16.41 -15.38 14.00
C VAL A 400 17.25 -16.59 14.35
N GLU A 401 17.34 -16.90 15.64
CA GLU A 401 18.09 -18.06 16.14
C GLU A 401 17.19 -18.96 16.99
N GLY A 402 17.44 -20.27 16.93
CA GLY A 402 16.76 -21.28 17.75
C GLY A 402 15.35 -21.65 17.31
N SER A 403 14.89 -21.16 16.16
CA SER A 403 13.59 -21.50 15.57
C SER A 403 13.60 -21.45 14.04
N LYS A 404 12.84 -22.35 13.41
CA LYS A 404 12.57 -22.33 11.97
C LYS A 404 11.27 -21.61 11.61
N SER A 405 10.39 -21.45 12.60
CA SER A 405 9.03 -20.94 12.42
C SER A 405 8.84 -19.50 12.91
N ALA A 406 9.67 -19.05 13.84
CA ALA A 406 9.62 -17.68 14.33
C ALA A 406 10.02 -16.68 13.24
N ILE A 407 9.42 -15.49 13.29
CA ILE A 407 9.77 -14.39 12.41
C ILE A 407 9.98 -13.13 13.22
N VAL A 408 10.75 -12.20 12.67
CA VAL A 408 10.78 -10.81 13.14
C VAL A 408 9.96 -9.96 12.18
N LYS A 409 9.15 -9.06 12.73
CA LYS A 409 8.56 -7.96 11.96
C LYS A 409 9.32 -6.68 12.21
N LEU A 410 9.41 -5.84 11.18
CA LEU A 410 10.00 -4.51 11.21
C LEU A 410 8.97 -3.53 10.65
N ASN A 411 8.55 -2.54 11.44
CA ASN A 411 7.46 -1.62 11.11
C ASN A 411 6.22 -2.36 10.58
N GLU A 412 5.83 -3.41 11.30
CA GLU A 412 4.72 -4.34 10.97
C GLU A 412 4.93 -5.26 9.74
N GLN A 413 5.96 -5.01 8.92
CA GLN A 413 6.31 -5.86 7.78
C GLN A 413 6.99 -7.15 8.24
N SER A 414 6.52 -8.29 7.74
CA SER A 414 7.04 -9.62 8.09
C SER A 414 8.16 -10.07 7.14
N GLY A 415 9.19 -10.71 7.68
CA GLY A 415 10.27 -11.36 6.91
C GLY A 415 11.54 -10.53 6.84
N VAL A 416 12.70 -11.13 7.16
CA VAL A 416 13.98 -10.42 7.31
C VAL A 416 14.75 -10.28 5.98
N SER A 417 14.06 -9.83 4.95
CA SER A 417 14.74 -9.23 3.80
C SER A 417 13.94 -8.02 3.36
N LEU A 418 13.94 -7.01 4.22
CA LEU A 418 13.36 -5.71 3.91
C LEU A 418 14.50 -4.81 3.47
N SER A 419 14.56 -4.50 2.19
CA SER A 419 15.44 -3.49 1.61
C SER A 419 14.93 -2.08 1.96
N ASN A 420 14.58 -1.84 3.22
CA ASN A 420 14.19 -0.53 3.70
C ASN A 420 15.48 0.26 3.94
N LYS A 421 15.62 1.38 3.22
CA LYS A 421 16.75 2.29 3.33
C LYS A 421 16.49 3.19 4.55
N PHE A 422 17.24 2.99 5.63
CA PHE A 422 17.14 3.83 6.83
C PHE A 422 18.29 4.83 6.88
N ILE A 423 18.08 5.92 7.62
CA ILE A 423 19.12 6.88 7.98
C ILE A 423 19.21 7.06 9.50
N THR A 424 20.32 7.61 9.95
CA THR A 424 20.50 7.98 11.37
C THR A 424 19.41 8.96 11.84
N GLY A 425 18.75 8.65 12.95
CA GLY A 425 17.65 9.40 13.54
C GLY A 425 16.28 8.81 13.22
N ASP A 426 16.17 7.87 12.27
CA ASP A 426 14.92 7.15 12.01
C ASP A 426 14.51 6.32 13.23
N GLU A 427 13.20 6.28 13.50
CA GLU A 427 12.63 5.40 14.51
C GLU A 427 12.02 4.17 13.84
N ILE A 428 12.45 2.99 14.27
CA ILE A 428 11.92 1.70 13.80
C ILE A 428 11.28 0.94 14.95
N THR A 429 10.24 0.16 14.65
CA THR A 429 9.63 -0.79 15.58
C THR A 429 9.90 -2.21 15.13
N ILE A 430 10.41 -3.05 16.02
CA ILE A 430 10.64 -4.47 15.77
C ILE A 430 9.80 -5.35 16.70
N GLU A 431 9.25 -6.43 16.16
CA GLU A 431 8.44 -7.43 16.89
C GLU A 431 9.01 -8.83 16.67
N ALA A 432 9.37 -9.51 17.75
CA ALA A 432 9.66 -10.93 17.78
C ALA A 432 8.35 -11.74 17.78
N ASN A 433 7.92 -12.21 16.60
CA ASN A 433 6.68 -12.94 16.44
C ASN A 433 6.88 -14.45 16.61
N ARG A 434 6.20 -14.99 17.61
CA ARG A 434 6.32 -16.39 18.04
C ARG A 434 5.53 -17.41 17.20
N LYS A 435 4.68 -16.96 16.27
CA LYS A 435 3.70 -17.79 15.54
C LYS A 435 2.86 -18.65 16.50
N GLY A 436 2.13 -17.98 17.38
CA GLY A 436 1.36 -18.65 18.43
C GLY A 436 2.29 -19.30 19.47
N MET A 437 2.06 -20.57 19.76
CA MET A 437 2.83 -21.34 20.74
C MET A 437 3.98 -22.15 20.16
N LEU A 438 4.29 -22.02 18.86
CA LEU A 438 5.41 -22.75 18.26
C LEU A 438 6.76 -22.35 18.85
N ASN A 439 6.87 -21.13 19.38
CA ASN A 439 8.12 -20.58 19.85
C ASN A 439 7.97 -19.83 21.16
N LYS A 440 9.00 -19.90 21.99
CA LYS A 440 9.17 -19.04 23.15
C LYS A 440 10.27 -18.04 22.83
N PHE A 441 9.95 -16.75 22.91
CA PHE A 441 10.95 -15.70 22.76
C PHE A 441 11.83 -15.63 24.01
N LEU A 442 13.14 -15.74 23.83
CA LEU A 442 14.13 -15.73 24.90
C LEU A 442 14.73 -14.34 25.12
N GLY A 443 14.74 -13.49 24.10
CA GLY A 443 15.28 -12.13 24.15
C GLY A 443 16.02 -11.77 22.87
N TRP A 444 16.53 -10.55 22.85
CA TRP A 444 17.43 -10.06 21.81
C TRP A 444 18.89 -10.26 22.22
N SER A 445 19.81 -10.31 21.26
CA SER A 445 21.26 -10.44 21.49
C SER A 445 21.87 -9.31 22.32
N ASP A 446 21.19 -8.16 22.44
CA ASP A 446 21.58 -7.04 23.30
C ASP A 446 21.06 -7.18 24.75
N GLY A 447 20.41 -8.31 25.08
CA GLY A 447 19.93 -8.64 26.41
C GLY A 447 18.49 -8.21 26.72
N VAL A 448 17.87 -7.40 25.85
CA VAL A 448 16.48 -6.93 26.03
C VAL A 448 15.49 -8.10 25.91
N LYS A 449 14.46 -8.12 26.76
CA LYS A 449 13.47 -9.21 26.83
C LYS A 449 12.09 -8.86 26.29
N ASP A 450 11.86 -7.57 25.99
CA ASP A 450 10.61 -7.12 25.41
C ASP A 450 10.51 -7.58 23.96
N ALA A 451 9.44 -8.31 23.64
CA ALA A 451 9.22 -8.85 22.30
C ALA A 451 8.92 -7.76 21.26
N VAL A 452 8.44 -6.59 21.69
CA VAL A 452 8.18 -5.42 20.84
C VAL A 452 9.00 -4.26 21.37
N ARG A 453 9.71 -3.56 20.49
CA ARG A 453 10.51 -2.37 20.88
C ARG A 453 10.63 -1.37 19.74
N THR A 454 10.67 -0.10 20.12
CA THR A 454 11.01 1.01 19.24
C THR A 454 12.48 1.38 19.45
N ILE A 455 13.22 1.59 18.36
CA ILE A 455 14.65 1.88 18.34
C ILE A 455 14.88 3.09 17.45
N THR A 456 15.51 4.13 17.99
CA THR A 456 16.07 5.23 17.20
C THR A 456 17.44 4.82 16.65
N LEU A 457 17.58 4.81 15.34
CA LEU A 457 18.78 4.36 14.64
C LEU A 457 19.90 5.40 14.76
N THR A 458 21.05 5.02 15.29
CA THR A 458 22.24 5.90 15.40
C THR A 458 23.43 5.39 14.60
N SER A 459 23.39 4.11 14.21
CA SER A 459 24.35 3.41 13.36
C SER A 459 23.70 2.12 12.84
N ASP A 460 24.42 1.35 12.02
CA ASP A 460 24.04 -0.01 11.63
C ASP A 460 23.59 -0.83 12.85
N LEU A 461 22.41 -1.45 12.72
CA LEU A 461 21.78 -2.27 13.74
C LEU A 461 21.91 -3.73 13.34
N ASN A 462 22.60 -4.51 14.18
CA ASN A 462 22.72 -5.96 14.03
C ASN A 462 22.20 -6.62 15.30
N LEU A 463 21.05 -7.27 15.19
CA LEU A 463 20.42 -7.99 16.31
C LEU A 463 20.16 -9.45 15.95
N THR A 464 20.08 -10.29 16.97
CA THR A 464 19.53 -11.64 16.86
C THR A 464 18.33 -11.73 17.78
N ALA A 465 17.19 -12.17 17.24
CA ALA A 465 16.04 -12.59 18.03
C ALA A 465 16.23 -14.06 18.42
N GLU A 466 16.41 -14.32 19.70
CA GLU A 466 16.63 -15.66 20.23
C GLU A 466 15.29 -16.29 20.60
N PHE A 467 15.02 -17.48 20.05
CA PHE A 467 13.85 -18.27 20.34
C PHE A 467 14.21 -19.67 20.83
N GLU A 468 13.27 -20.28 21.53
CA GLU A 468 13.24 -21.69 21.87
C GLU A 468 12.03 -22.31 21.15
N GLU A 469 12.29 -23.06 20.08
CA GLU A 469 11.26 -23.77 19.33
C GLU A 469 10.65 -24.91 20.16
N GLN A 470 9.33 -24.96 20.18
CA GLN A 470 8.58 -25.98 20.89
C GLN A 470 8.53 -27.29 20.08
N PRO A 471 8.44 -28.45 20.75
CA PRO A 471 8.57 -29.76 20.10
C PRO A 471 7.29 -30.15 19.31
N TYR A 472 7.08 -29.53 18.15
CA TYR A 472 6.03 -29.93 17.21
C TYR A 472 6.51 -31.04 16.26
N ILE A 473 5.56 -31.75 15.65
CA ILE A 473 5.82 -32.77 14.63
C ILE A 473 5.40 -32.25 13.26
N ALA A 474 4.17 -31.73 13.14
CA ALA A 474 3.66 -31.13 11.90
C ALA A 474 2.61 -30.06 12.22
N VAL A 475 2.62 -28.96 11.48
CA VAL A 475 1.78 -27.79 11.73
C VAL A 475 1.19 -27.27 10.42
N TRP A 476 -0.13 -27.21 10.36
CA TRP A 476 -0.90 -26.51 9.33
C TRP A 476 -1.52 -25.25 9.94
N ASN A 477 -0.76 -24.15 9.97
CA ASN A 477 -1.25 -22.86 10.50
C ASN A 477 -1.94 -21.99 9.44
N LEU A 478 -1.91 -22.44 8.18
CA LEU A 478 -2.64 -21.83 7.05
C LEU A 478 -2.24 -20.37 6.80
N GLU A 479 -1.02 -19.99 7.16
CA GLU A 479 -0.55 -18.59 7.04
C GLU A 479 -0.42 -18.09 5.59
N GLN A 480 -0.48 -18.99 4.61
CA GLN A 480 -0.51 -18.67 3.19
C GLN A 480 -1.84 -18.06 2.71
N LEU A 481 -2.86 -17.98 3.58
CA LEU A 481 -4.16 -17.42 3.22
C LEU A 481 -4.15 -15.89 3.35
N ASP A 482 -4.31 -15.20 2.22
CA ASP A 482 -4.31 -13.72 2.12
C ASP A 482 -5.72 -13.10 2.10
N LYS A 483 -6.76 -13.91 1.85
CA LYS A 483 -8.16 -13.49 1.75
C LYS A 483 -9.13 -14.64 2.01
N ASN A 484 -10.41 -14.33 2.09
CA ASN A 484 -11.45 -15.35 2.25
C ASN A 484 -11.66 -16.15 0.96
N ASN A 485 -12.13 -17.40 1.10
CA ASN A 485 -12.45 -18.31 0.00
C ASN A 485 -11.26 -18.70 -0.89
N VAL A 486 -10.03 -18.66 -0.37
CA VAL A 486 -8.86 -19.14 -1.11
C VAL A 486 -8.93 -20.65 -1.28
N LYS A 487 -8.55 -21.10 -2.47
CA LYS A 487 -8.44 -22.51 -2.84
C LYS A 487 -6.98 -22.91 -2.65
N LEU A 488 -6.74 -23.95 -1.86
CA LEU A 488 -5.41 -24.51 -1.64
C LEU A 488 -5.26 -25.81 -2.43
N ASP A 489 -4.10 -26.01 -3.06
CA ASP A 489 -3.82 -27.25 -3.77
C ASP A 489 -3.80 -28.45 -2.79
N ALA A 490 -4.42 -29.54 -3.20
CA ALA A 490 -4.45 -30.79 -2.45
C ALA A 490 -3.50 -31.81 -3.09
N PRO A 491 -2.66 -32.53 -2.33
CA PRO A 491 -2.51 -32.48 -0.87
C PRO A 491 -1.78 -31.22 -0.36
N LEU A 492 -2.19 -30.73 0.81
CA LEU A 492 -1.60 -29.56 1.47
C LEU A 492 -0.45 -29.97 2.39
N ALA A 493 0.78 -29.55 2.06
CA ALA A 493 1.93 -29.74 2.94
C ALA A 493 1.76 -28.98 4.27
N ALA A 494 2.32 -29.51 5.35
CA ALA A 494 2.47 -28.77 6.60
C ALA A 494 3.34 -27.52 6.38
N ASN A 495 2.95 -26.40 6.97
CA ASN A 495 3.74 -25.15 6.97
C ASN A 495 5.07 -25.36 7.68
N TYR A 496 5.04 -26.10 8.79
CA TYR A 496 6.21 -26.47 9.55
C TYR A 496 6.14 -27.95 9.90
N ALA A 497 7.24 -28.68 9.71
CA ALA A 497 7.33 -30.08 10.08
C ALA A 497 8.72 -30.43 10.61
N ALA A 498 8.78 -31.40 11.52
CA ALA A 498 10.04 -31.96 12.00
C ALA A 498 10.83 -32.63 10.85
N GLU A 499 10.11 -33.20 9.88
CA GLU A 499 10.64 -33.72 8.62
C GLU A 499 9.86 -33.11 7.45
N GLU A 500 10.56 -32.29 6.64
CA GLU A 500 9.95 -31.60 5.50
C GLU A 500 9.50 -32.59 4.42
N GLY A 501 8.38 -32.29 3.76
CA GLY A 501 7.86 -33.12 2.67
C GLY A 501 7.29 -34.48 3.09
N VAL A 502 7.00 -34.66 4.39
CA VAL A 502 6.43 -35.90 4.92
C VAL A 502 4.94 -35.79 5.24
N TYR A 503 4.53 -34.67 5.84
CA TYR A 503 3.18 -34.50 6.37
C TYR A 503 2.31 -33.72 5.40
N PHE A 504 1.24 -34.36 4.96
CA PHE A 504 0.31 -33.83 3.98
C PHE A 504 -1.13 -34.00 4.43
N LEU A 505 -1.84 -32.89 4.52
CA LEU A 505 -3.27 -32.87 4.76
C LEU A 505 -4.03 -33.06 3.44
N LYS A 506 -5.01 -33.94 3.48
CA LYS A 506 -5.87 -34.31 2.36
C LYS A 506 -7.32 -34.13 2.76
N TYR A 507 -8.16 -33.96 1.77
CA TYR A 507 -9.61 -33.94 1.91
C TYR A 507 -10.15 -35.11 1.09
N ALA A 508 -10.92 -36.02 1.72
CA ALA A 508 -11.68 -37.07 1.06
C ALA A 508 -13.19 -36.88 1.24
N THR A 509 -13.94 -37.32 0.22
CA THR A 509 -15.37 -37.58 0.34
C THR A 509 -15.62 -38.78 1.24
N HIS A 510 -16.86 -38.92 1.69
CA HIS A 510 -17.32 -39.98 2.57
C HIS A 510 -16.96 -41.43 2.15
N ASP A 511 -16.76 -41.67 0.85
CA ASP A 511 -16.39 -42.97 0.26
C ASP A 511 -14.87 -43.22 0.23
N GLY A 512 -14.07 -42.27 0.72
CA GLY A 512 -12.61 -42.32 0.70
C GLY A 512 -11.98 -41.91 -0.63
N THR A 513 -12.78 -41.49 -1.60
CA THR A 513 -12.26 -40.81 -2.78
C THR A 513 -11.71 -39.45 -2.35
N GLN A 514 -10.56 -39.04 -2.89
CA GLN A 514 -10.05 -37.70 -2.63
C GLN A 514 -11.10 -36.69 -3.13
N TYR A 515 -11.51 -35.77 -2.27
CA TYR A 515 -12.42 -34.70 -2.64
C TYR A 515 -11.68 -33.85 -3.67
N ILE A 516 -12.18 -33.92 -4.90
CA ILE A 516 -11.75 -33.11 -6.01
C ILE A 516 -12.97 -32.26 -6.36
N ASP A 517 -12.93 -30.96 -6.04
CA ASP A 517 -13.84 -30.02 -6.72
C ASP A 517 -13.65 -30.30 -8.22
N SER A 518 -14.69 -30.81 -8.87
CA SER A 518 -14.67 -31.27 -10.26
C SER A 518 -14.24 -30.17 -11.24
N THR A 519 -14.20 -28.93 -10.77
CA THR A 519 -13.75 -27.75 -11.50
C THR A 519 -12.31 -27.33 -11.17
N THR A 520 -11.75 -27.64 -9.98
CA THR A 520 -10.48 -27.03 -9.52
C THR A 520 -9.51 -27.88 -8.68
N GLN A 521 -9.86 -29.10 -8.23
CA GLN A 521 -8.96 -29.97 -7.43
C GLN A 521 -8.39 -29.36 -6.12
N ALA A 522 -9.15 -28.51 -5.41
CA ALA A 522 -8.63 -27.76 -4.26
C ALA A 522 -9.31 -28.07 -2.91
N ILE A 523 -8.58 -27.85 -1.80
CA ILE A 523 -9.11 -27.73 -0.44
C ILE A 523 -9.70 -26.33 -0.27
N MET A 524 -10.92 -26.26 0.24
CA MET A 524 -11.64 -25.02 0.46
C MET A 524 -11.27 -24.40 1.81
N THR A 525 -11.06 -23.09 1.82
CA THR A 525 -10.81 -22.33 3.06
C THR A 525 -11.83 -21.22 3.26
N ARG A 526 -12.07 -20.85 4.51
CA ARG A 526 -13.09 -19.88 4.90
C ARG A 526 -12.67 -19.05 6.11
N ASN A 527 -11.79 -18.08 5.91
CA ASN A 527 -11.27 -17.28 7.03
C ASN A 527 -12.37 -16.46 7.73
N ASN A 528 -12.21 -16.31 9.05
CA ASN A 528 -12.99 -15.40 9.92
C ASN A 528 -14.49 -15.66 9.90
N LYS A 529 -14.95 -16.92 9.94
CA LYS A 529 -16.39 -17.25 9.84
C LYS A 529 -17.14 -17.33 11.16
N ILE A 530 -16.49 -17.76 12.22
CA ILE A 530 -17.16 -18.22 13.45
C ILE A 530 -17.15 -17.12 14.53
N SER A 531 -17.09 -15.84 14.18
CA SER A 531 -17.05 -14.75 15.16
C SER A 531 -18.07 -13.66 14.84
N ASN A 532 -18.78 -13.19 15.88
CA ASN A 532 -19.69 -12.04 15.78
C ASN A 532 -18.93 -10.71 15.59
N ASP A 533 -17.63 -10.69 15.86
CA ASP A 533 -16.72 -9.59 15.59
C ASP A 533 -15.65 -10.03 14.58
N TYR A 534 -15.96 -9.81 13.31
CA TYR A 534 -15.10 -10.13 12.16
C TYR A 534 -13.79 -9.32 12.14
N THR A 535 -13.63 -8.33 13.02
CA THR A 535 -12.43 -7.49 13.08
C THR A 535 -11.37 -8.02 14.03
N THR A 536 -11.73 -8.84 15.02
CA THR A 536 -10.81 -9.28 16.08
C THR A 536 -10.48 -10.78 16.08
N ASP A 537 -11.35 -11.66 15.56
CA ASP A 537 -11.08 -13.10 15.43
C ASP A 537 -10.66 -13.48 14.00
N LEU A 538 -9.37 -13.26 13.70
CA LEU A 538 -8.79 -13.47 12.38
C LEU A 538 -8.25 -14.90 12.17
N ARG A 539 -9.04 -15.93 12.50
CA ARG A 539 -8.64 -17.34 12.35
C ARG A 539 -8.74 -17.83 10.91
N ASN A 540 -7.70 -18.56 10.50
CA ASN A 540 -7.67 -19.28 9.24
C ASN A 540 -8.29 -20.66 9.44
N CYS A 541 -9.16 -21.09 8.55
CA CYS A 541 -9.75 -22.42 8.67
C CYS A 541 -10.04 -23.09 7.32
N LEU A 542 -9.96 -24.41 7.40
CA LEU A 542 -10.39 -25.36 6.40
C LEU A 542 -11.90 -25.53 6.49
N PHE A 543 -12.52 -25.71 5.33
CA PHE A 543 -13.94 -25.94 5.21
C PHE A 543 -14.19 -27.37 4.74
N VAL A 544 -14.82 -28.17 5.59
CA VAL A 544 -15.28 -29.52 5.26
C VAL A 544 -16.73 -29.42 4.81
N HIS A 545 -16.97 -29.81 3.55
CA HIS A 545 -18.21 -29.64 2.82
C HIS A 545 -18.81 -30.99 2.43
N THR A 546 -19.78 -31.47 3.19
CA THR A 546 -20.56 -32.66 2.80
C THR A 546 -21.75 -32.24 1.92
N ASP A 547 -21.79 -32.65 0.65
CA ASP A 547 -22.77 -32.19 -0.37
C ASP A 547 -24.24 -32.64 -0.17
N SER A 548 -25.13 -31.85 -0.76
CA SER A 548 -26.60 -31.81 -0.83
C SER A 548 -27.32 -33.04 -1.27
N ALA A 549 -26.75 -33.87 -2.13
CA ALA A 549 -27.38 -35.13 -2.51
C ALA A 549 -27.20 -36.22 -1.42
N SER A 550 -26.53 -35.89 -0.32
CA SER A 550 -26.03 -36.84 0.66
C SER A 550 -26.36 -36.45 2.10
N PHE A 551 -26.32 -35.17 2.48
CA PHE A 551 -26.40 -34.82 3.90
C PHE A 551 -27.74 -35.12 4.61
N ALA A 552 -28.88 -35.05 3.91
CA ALA A 552 -30.19 -35.34 4.50
C ALA A 552 -30.51 -36.86 4.60
N ASP A 553 -30.01 -37.67 3.67
CA ASP A 553 -30.40 -39.08 3.45
C ASP A 553 -29.23 -40.08 3.38
N LYS A 554 -27.97 -39.61 3.40
CA LYS A 554 -26.77 -40.44 3.34
C LYS A 554 -25.84 -40.12 4.50
N THR A 555 -25.72 -41.14 5.32
CA THR A 555 -24.99 -41.24 6.57
C THR A 555 -23.52 -41.59 6.34
N PRO A 556 -22.80 -40.93 5.41
CA PRO A 556 -21.45 -40.62 5.85
C PRO A 556 -20.90 -39.22 5.55
N ALA A 557 -20.23 -38.65 6.55
CA ALA A 557 -19.59 -37.35 6.51
C ALA A 557 -18.28 -37.38 5.71
N ASP A 558 -18.04 -36.30 4.98
CA ASP A 558 -16.75 -35.99 4.39
C ASP A 558 -15.70 -35.69 5.48
N TYR A 559 -14.42 -35.74 5.12
CA TYR A 559 -13.37 -35.62 6.12
C TYR A 559 -12.04 -35.13 5.59
N ILE A 560 -11.30 -34.45 6.46
CA ILE A 560 -9.88 -34.19 6.27
C ILE A 560 -9.07 -35.26 6.96
N TYR A 561 -7.94 -35.63 6.36
CA TYR A 561 -7.07 -36.67 6.91
C TYR A 561 -5.61 -36.42 6.53
N PHE A 562 -4.71 -37.01 7.31
CA PHE A 562 -3.28 -37.03 7.01
C PHE A 562 -2.67 -38.34 7.48
N GLU A 563 -1.52 -38.67 6.90
CA GLU A 563 -0.75 -39.85 7.26
C GLU A 563 0.36 -39.47 8.25
N ILE A 564 0.54 -40.31 9.27
CA ILE A 564 1.65 -40.24 10.22
C ILE A 564 2.55 -41.46 9.93
N PRO A 565 3.78 -41.26 9.44
CA PRO A 565 4.67 -42.38 9.11
C PRO A 565 5.06 -43.23 10.33
N SER A 566 5.20 -42.59 11.49
CA SER A 566 5.48 -43.25 12.76
C SER A 566 4.90 -42.41 13.90
N VAL A 567 3.88 -42.95 14.58
CA VAL A 567 3.21 -42.25 15.70
C VAL A 567 4.14 -42.22 16.91
N GLU A 568 4.36 -41.04 17.47
CA GLU A 568 5.06 -40.87 18.75
C GLU A 568 4.10 -41.07 19.93
N ALA A 569 4.44 -41.93 20.89
CA ALA A 569 3.59 -42.21 22.06
C ALA A 569 3.23 -40.94 22.82
N GLY A 570 1.93 -40.72 23.04
CA GLY A 570 1.44 -39.58 23.82
C GLY A 570 1.53 -38.24 23.10
N SER A 571 1.85 -38.21 21.81
CA SER A 571 1.65 -37.04 20.95
C SER A 571 0.18 -36.61 20.90
N TYR A 572 -0.06 -35.36 20.51
CA TYR A 572 -1.38 -34.75 20.50
C TYR A 572 -1.68 -34.11 19.15
N LEU A 573 -2.95 -34.18 18.75
CA LEU A 573 -3.53 -33.34 17.72
C LEU A 573 -4.33 -32.23 18.39
N LEU A 574 -3.97 -30.99 18.09
CA LEU A 574 -4.56 -29.78 18.65
C LEU A 574 -5.11 -28.89 17.53
N PHE A 575 -6.38 -28.51 17.62
CA PHE A 575 -7.07 -27.65 16.65
C PHE A 575 -8.34 -27.08 17.28
N ASN A 576 -9.00 -26.15 16.60
CA ASN A 576 -10.38 -25.78 16.92
C ASN A 576 -11.35 -26.19 15.80
N ILE A 577 -12.58 -26.50 16.19
CA ILE A 577 -13.73 -26.71 15.30
C ILE A 577 -14.78 -25.63 15.51
N GLY A 578 -15.62 -25.39 14.50
CA GLY A 578 -16.73 -24.46 14.58
C GLY A 578 -17.74 -24.66 13.45
N THR A 579 -18.88 -24.00 13.56
CA THR A 579 -19.91 -23.88 12.50
C THR A 579 -20.64 -22.55 12.61
N ASP A 580 -20.96 -21.95 11.46
CA ASP A 580 -21.89 -20.84 11.30
C ASP A 580 -23.23 -21.31 10.68
N ASN A 581 -23.40 -22.62 10.52
CA ASN A 581 -24.55 -23.21 9.83
C ASN A 581 -24.80 -24.65 10.34
N THR A 582 -25.45 -25.48 9.53
CA THR A 582 -25.81 -26.86 9.88
C THR A 582 -24.57 -27.74 9.88
N ALA A 583 -24.34 -28.46 10.99
CA ALA A 583 -23.27 -29.44 11.12
C ALA A 583 -23.72 -30.60 12.00
N TYR A 584 -22.93 -31.69 12.06
CA TYR A 584 -23.17 -32.74 13.06
C TYR A 584 -22.97 -32.19 14.47
N LYS A 585 -23.72 -32.70 15.46
CA LYS A 585 -23.61 -32.21 16.85
C LYS A 585 -22.25 -32.51 17.48
N THR A 586 -21.54 -33.50 16.98
CA THR A 586 -20.19 -33.82 17.47
C THR A 586 -19.25 -34.10 16.30
N THR A 587 -17.97 -33.83 16.51
CA THR A 587 -16.88 -34.14 15.57
C THR A 587 -16.01 -35.24 16.18
N LYS A 588 -15.62 -36.22 15.37
CA LYS A 588 -14.73 -37.33 15.73
C LYS A 588 -13.34 -37.11 15.17
N VAL A 589 -12.35 -37.50 15.98
CA VAL A 589 -10.98 -37.78 15.54
C VAL A 589 -10.81 -39.29 15.56
N ASP A 590 -10.64 -39.86 14.37
CA ASP A 590 -10.44 -41.31 14.21
C ASP A 590 -9.00 -41.61 13.77
N VAL A 591 -8.53 -42.79 14.15
CA VAL A 591 -7.23 -43.34 13.75
C VAL A 591 -7.39 -44.67 13.02
N SER A 592 -6.48 -44.97 12.10
CA SER A 592 -6.43 -46.24 11.37
C SER A 592 -5.01 -46.71 11.14
N LEU A 593 -4.77 -48.03 11.20
CA LEU A 593 -3.48 -48.66 10.88
C LEU A 593 -3.38 -49.16 9.43
N ASP A 594 -4.50 -49.21 8.71
CA ASP A 594 -4.59 -49.74 7.35
C ASP A 594 -5.26 -48.75 6.36
N GLY A 595 -5.73 -47.60 6.85
CA GLY A 595 -6.46 -46.58 6.10
C GLY A 595 -7.94 -46.90 5.85
N THR A 596 -8.45 -48.01 6.40
CA THR A 596 -9.80 -48.55 6.10
C THR A 596 -10.61 -48.90 7.35
N THR A 597 -9.96 -49.40 8.39
CA THR A 597 -10.55 -49.73 9.69
C THR A 597 -10.24 -48.60 10.67
N TRP A 598 -11.27 -47.96 11.21
CA TRP A 598 -11.14 -46.72 11.99
C TRP A 598 -11.61 -46.89 13.43
N GLU A 599 -10.85 -46.34 14.37
CA GLU A 599 -11.16 -46.27 15.80
C GLU A 599 -11.22 -44.80 16.24
N THR A 600 -12.27 -44.41 16.95
CA THR A 600 -12.41 -43.05 17.48
C THR A 600 -11.55 -42.87 18.73
N ILE A 601 -10.66 -41.87 18.71
CA ILE A 601 -9.80 -41.51 19.85
C ILE A 601 -10.28 -40.26 20.59
N LYS A 602 -11.12 -39.44 19.95
CA LYS A 602 -11.71 -38.25 20.55
C LYS A 602 -13.06 -37.96 19.88
N THR A 603 -14.04 -37.62 20.71
CA THR A 603 -15.29 -36.96 20.29
C THR A 603 -15.30 -35.57 20.92
N ALA A 604 -15.63 -34.55 20.13
CA ALA A 604 -15.77 -33.16 20.56
C ALA A 604 -17.17 -32.67 20.24
N ASP A 605 -17.86 -32.11 21.24
CA ASP A 605 -19.22 -31.61 21.06
C ASP A 605 -19.19 -30.23 20.41
N MET A 606 -20.01 -30.04 19.38
CA MET A 606 -20.40 -28.74 18.88
C MET A 606 -21.53 -28.23 19.77
N TYR A 607 -21.17 -27.78 20.99
CA TYR A 607 -22.12 -27.23 21.96
C TYR A 607 -22.97 -26.15 21.29
N GLY A 608 -24.28 -26.14 21.60
CA GLY A 608 -25.32 -25.49 20.81
C GLY A 608 -25.31 -23.96 20.68
N ASP A 609 -24.15 -23.32 20.88
CA ASP A 609 -23.94 -21.88 20.73
C ASP A 609 -23.30 -21.57 19.38
N TYR A 610 -24.07 -20.85 18.57
CA TYR A 610 -23.70 -20.37 17.24
C TYR A 610 -22.50 -19.42 17.31
N GLY A 611 -21.52 -19.57 16.41
CA GLY A 611 -20.45 -18.58 16.26
C GLY A 611 -19.39 -18.61 17.36
N HIS A 612 -19.00 -19.82 17.82
CA HIS A 612 -17.88 -20.00 18.75
C HIS A 612 -16.94 -21.12 18.28
N TRP A 613 -15.64 -20.91 18.52
CA TRP A 613 -14.61 -21.93 18.29
C TRP A 613 -14.46 -22.85 19.50
N ILE A 614 -14.46 -24.14 19.23
CA ILE A 614 -14.30 -25.19 20.24
C ILE A 614 -12.95 -25.85 20.05
N GLN A 615 -12.16 -25.86 21.11
CA GLN A 615 -10.84 -26.49 21.07
C GLN A 615 -10.93 -28.00 21.20
N VAL A 616 -10.14 -28.70 20.39
CA VAL A 616 -10.04 -30.15 20.36
C VAL A 616 -8.61 -30.55 20.69
N GLU A 617 -8.47 -31.29 21.78
CA GLU A 617 -7.25 -32.00 22.18
C GLU A 617 -7.48 -33.50 22.03
N ALA A 618 -6.84 -34.13 21.04
CA ALA A 618 -6.90 -35.56 20.80
C ALA A 618 -5.53 -36.20 21.05
N LYS A 619 -5.45 -37.05 22.08
CA LYS A 619 -4.22 -37.76 22.44
C LYS A 619 -4.06 -39.02 21.60
N MET A 620 -2.88 -39.21 21.01
CA MET A 620 -2.56 -40.43 20.27
C MET A 620 -2.42 -41.62 21.23
N PRO A 621 -3.09 -42.75 20.96
CA PRO A 621 -2.98 -43.95 21.80
C PRO A 621 -1.55 -44.48 21.88
N ALA A 622 -1.11 -44.84 23.09
CA ALA A 622 0.23 -45.41 23.29
C ALA A 622 0.44 -46.73 22.52
N SER A 623 -0.64 -47.45 22.21
CA SER A 623 -0.63 -48.68 21.39
C SER A 623 -0.21 -48.47 19.93
N LEU A 624 -0.25 -47.22 19.44
CA LEU A 624 0.18 -46.86 18.10
C LEU A 624 1.66 -46.48 18.00
N ASN A 625 2.38 -46.41 19.13
CA ASN A 625 3.77 -45.97 19.15
C ASN A 625 4.65 -46.71 18.13
N GLY A 626 5.39 -45.97 17.30
CA GLY A 626 6.27 -46.48 16.28
C GLY A 626 5.58 -46.97 15.01
N LYS A 627 4.24 -46.98 14.95
CA LYS A 627 3.47 -47.50 13.81
C LYS A 627 3.06 -46.38 12.86
N LYS A 628 2.99 -46.69 11.57
CA LYS A 628 2.30 -45.87 10.58
C LYS A 628 0.81 -45.86 10.88
N ALA A 629 0.18 -44.68 10.83
CA ALA A 629 -1.24 -44.51 11.05
C ALA A 629 -1.82 -43.40 10.15
N TRP A 630 -3.12 -43.47 9.89
CA TRP A 630 -3.91 -42.40 9.31
C TRP A 630 -4.77 -41.77 10.39
N VAL A 631 -4.91 -40.46 10.35
CA VAL A 631 -5.78 -39.70 11.24
C VAL A 631 -6.77 -38.93 10.40
N ARG A 632 -8.05 -38.96 10.76
CA ARG A 632 -9.08 -38.15 10.10
C ARG A 632 -9.93 -37.38 11.11
N ILE A 633 -10.40 -36.21 10.68
CA ILE A 633 -11.34 -35.35 11.41
C ILE A 633 -12.62 -35.30 10.60
N LYS A 634 -13.75 -35.67 11.24
CA LYS A 634 -15.05 -35.80 10.55
C LYS A 634 -16.23 -35.56 11.49
N GLY A 635 -17.37 -35.17 10.94
CA GLY A 635 -18.63 -35.16 11.69
C GLY A 635 -19.07 -36.55 12.16
N ASP A 636 -19.70 -36.63 13.34
CA ASP A 636 -20.31 -37.85 13.85
C ASP A 636 -21.75 -38.00 13.36
N GLU A 637 -21.91 -38.88 12.39
CA GLU A 637 -23.20 -39.19 11.77
C GLU A 637 -24.26 -39.70 12.75
N THR A 638 -23.84 -40.24 13.89
CA THR A 638 -24.76 -40.78 14.92
C THR A 638 -25.25 -39.71 15.90
N SER A 639 -24.62 -38.53 15.91
CA SER A 639 -24.92 -37.46 16.86
C SER A 639 -26.16 -36.64 16.51
N GLY A 640 -26.71 -36.84 15.31
CA GLY A 640 -27.72 -35.97 14.72
C GLY A 640 -27.13 -34.61 14.35
N TYR A 641 -28.01 -33.64 14.15
CA TYR A 641 -27.63 -32.35 13.56
C TYR A 641 -27.85 -31.20 14.54
N TYR A 642 -26.93 -30.24 14.48
CA TYR A 642 -27.12 -28.90 15.01
C TYR A 642 -27.45 -27.95 13.86
N SER A 643 -28.45 -27.09 14.04
CA SER A 643 -28.70 -25.95 13.15
C SER A 643 -29.21 -24.75 13.95
N PRO A 644 -28.93 -23.51 13.48
CA PRO A 644 -29.51 -22.30 14.06
C PRO A 644 -31.04 -22.34 14.11
N ALA A 645 -31.64 -21.77 15.17
CA ALA A 645 -33.09 -21.81 15.39
C ALA A 645 -33.91 -21.26 14.21
N GLN A 646 -33.39 -20.24 13.51
CA GLN A 646 -34.03 -19.70 12.31
C GLN A 646 -34.04 -20.72 11.16
N LEU A 647 -32.91 -21.40 10.92
CA LEU A 647 -32.82 -22.45 9.90
C LEU A 647 -33.72 -23.64 10.25
N GLU A 648 -33.82 -24.01 11.52
CA GLU A 648 -34.78 -25.02 11.98
C GLU A 648 -36.24 -24.62 11.67
N ALA A 649 -36.59 -23.35 11.88
CA ALA A 649 -37.91 -22.83 11.50
C ALA A 649 -38.12 -22.86 9.98
N ASP A 650 -37.10 -22.51 9.20
CA ASP A 650 -37.16 -22.54 7.73
C ASP A 650 -37.26 -23.98 7.18
N PHE A 651 -36.57 -24.94 7.80
CA PHE A 651 -36.70 -26.36 7.49
C PHE A 651 -38.11 -26.86 7.80
N ALA A 652 -38.66 -26.49 8.96
CA ALA A 652 -40.02 -26.86 9.35
C ALA A 652 -41.10 -26.21 8.45
N ALA A 653 -40.84 -25.00 7.95
CA ALA A 653 -41.70 -24.29 7.00
C ALA A 653 -41.54 -24.76 5.55
N GLY A 654 -40.56 -25.62 5.26
CA GLY A 654 -40.23 -26.07 3.90
C GLY A 654 -39.65 -24.97 3.01
N THR A 655 -39.15 -23.87 3.60
CA THR A 655 -38.54 -22.74 2.89
C THR A 655 -37.02 -22.89 2.74
N ALA A 656 -36.41 -23.86 3.44
CA ALA A 656 -35.03 -24.26 3.29
C ALA A 656 -34.90 -25.80 3.34
N HIS A 657 -33.76 -26.33 2.89
CA HIS A 657 -33.43 -27.76 2.96
C HIS A 657 -32.08 -27.96 3.64
N ARG A 658 -31.94 -29.01 4.44
CA ARG A 658 -30.65 -29.44 5.02
C ARG A 658 -29.80 -30.08 3.94
N THR A 659 -29.06 -29.26 3.20
CA THR A 659 -28.30 -29.72 2.05
C THR A 659 -26.80 -29.80 2.31
N THR A 660 -26.25 -29.30 3.40
CA THR A 660 -24.79 -29.20 3.48
C THR A 660 -24.30 -29.17 4.90
N GLU A 661 -23.23 -29.92 5.17
CA GLU A 661 -22.42 -29.75 6.38
C GLU A 661 -21.49 -28.55 6.25
N TYR A 662 -21.47 -27.69 7.27
CA TYR A 662 -20.54 -26.60 7.38
C TYR A 662 -19.60 -26.77 8.59
N LEU A 663 -18.72 -27.77 8.51
CA LEU A 663 -17.70 -27.96 9.53
C LEU A 663 -16.46 -27.15 9.17
N PHE A 664 -16.05 -26.27 10.08
CA PHE A 664 -14.80 -25.53 9.96
C PHE A 664 -13.77 -26.11 10.91
N VAL A 665 -12.58 -26.39 10.38
CA VAL A 665 -11.43 -26.84 11.16
C VAL A 665 -10.34 -25.78 11.03
N SER A 666 -10.01 -25.13 12.15
CA SER A 666 -8.96 -24.12 12.21
C SER A 666 -7.56 -24.73 12.07
N GLU A 667 -6.52 -23.95 12.34
CA GLU A 667 -5.13 -24.40 12.36
C GLU A 667 -4.97 -25.76 13.07
N ILE A 668 -4.15 -26.66 12.51
CA ILE A 668 -3.94 -28.02 13.03
C ILE A 668 -2.49 -28.19 13.46
N PHE A 669 -2.26 -28.45 14.75
CA PHE A 669 -0.95 -28.72 15.32
C PHE A 669 -0.87 -30.19 15.76
N TYR A 670 0.00 -30.96 15.11
CA TYR A 670 0.43 -32.27 15.57
C TYR A 670 1.74 -32.13 16.34
N VAL A 671 1.70 -32.39 17.65
CA VAL A 671 2.78 -32.04 18.59
C VAL A 671 3.19 -33.20 19.48
N LYS A 672 4.41 -33.15 20.00
CA LYS A 672 4.92 -34.16 20.95
C LYS A 672 4.27 -34.01 22.33
N ALA A 673 4.41 -35.05 23.16
CA ALA A 673 3.80 -35.10 24.50
C ALA A 673 4.31 -34.00 25.44
N ASP A 674 5.55 -33.57 25.26
CA ASP A 674 6.23 -32.52 26.02
C ASP A 674 5.86 -31.11 25.58
N PHE A 675 5.28 -30.90 24.39
CA PHE A 675 4.81 -29.60 23.91
C PHE A 675 3.85 -28.94 24.90
N VAL A 676 2.81 -29.67 25.32
CA VAL A 676 1.84 -29.16 26.31
C VAL A 676 2.56 -28.91 27.63
N ASN A 677 3.49 -29.77 28.04
CA ASN A 677 4.17 -29.71 29.34
C ASN A 677 5.22 -28.61 29.45
N ALA A 678 5.80 -28.16 28.34
CA ALA A 678 6.79 -27.10 28.30
C ALA A 678 6.22 -25.72 28.71
N ILE A 679 4.89 -25.57 28.71
CA ILE A 679 4.23 -24.31 29.05
C ILE A 679 3.94 -24.27 30.57
N PRO A 680 4.38 -23.22 31.29
CA PRO A 680 4.10 -23.07 32.72
C PRO A 680 2.60 -23.03 33.02
N SER A 681 2.14 -23.79 34.01
CA SER A 681 0.72 -23.81 34.43
C SER A 681 0.42 -22.81 35.54
N VAL A 682 -0.80 -22.27 35.56
CA VAL A 682 -1.39 -21.60 36.73
C VAL A 682 -2.62 -22.35 37.24
N ASN A 683 -2.83 -22.31 38.57
CA ASN A 683 -3.92 -23.03 39.22
C ASN A 683 -5.25 -22.26 39.19
N VAL A 684 -5.23 -20.95 38.89
CA VAL A 684 -6.40 -20.07 38.75
C VAL A 684 -6.04 -19.01 37.69
N ALA A 685 -6.93 -18.79 36.72
CA ALA A 685 -6.83 -17.69 35.76
C ALA A 685 -6.85 -16.34 36.50
N PRO A 686 -5.86 -15.45 36.34
CA PRO A 686 -5.95 -14.09 36.84
C PRO A 686 -7.26 -13.42 36.37
N ALA A 687 -7.95 -12.72 37.27
CA ALA A 687 -9.03 -11.83 36.86
C ALA A 687 -8.42 -10.70 35.99
N ASP A 688 -9.16 -10.27 34.97
CA ASP A 688 -8.91 -9.07 34.16
C ASP A 688 -7.83 -9.15 33.05
N GLU A 689 -7.22 -10.31 32.78
CA GLU A 689 -6.30 -10.48 31.64
C GLU A 689 -6.95 -11.12 30.41
N THR A 690 -6.52 -10.70 29.21
CA THR A 690 -6.98 -11.29 27.94
C THR A 690 -6.58 -12.77 27.82
N ILE A 691 -7.54 -13.61 27.46
CA ILE A 691 -7.35 -15.05 27.26
C ILE A 691 -7.09 -15.33 25.78
N TYR A 692 -6.19 -16.27 25.51
CA TYR A 692 -5.80 -16.71 24.18
C TYR A 692 -5.93 -18.22 24.05
N ASP A 693 -6.15 -18.70 22.83
CA ASP A 693 -6.02 -20.11 22.51
C ASP A 693 -4.54 -20.50 22.28
N ILE A 694 -4.31 -21.77 21.98
CA ILE A 694 -2.99 -22.34 21.67
C ILE A 694 -2.35 -21.80 20.38
N PHE A 695 -3.10 -21.07 19.57
CA PHE A 695 -2.60 -20.41 18.36
C PHE A 695 -2.27 -18.95 18.63
N GLY A 696 -2.45 -18.48 19.87
CA GLY A 696 -2.23 -17.09 20.27
C GLY A 696 -3.37 -16.17 19.80
N ARG A 697 -4.55 -16.71 19.49
CA ARG A 697 -5.72 -15.94 19.09
C ARG A 697 -6.55 -15.58 20.31
N ARG A 698 -7.04 -14.34 20.37
CA ARG A 698 -7.86 -13.87 21.48
C ARG A 698 -9.14 -14.69 21.57
N VAL A 699 -9.49 -15.13 22.77
CA VAL A 699 -10.78 -15.74 23.08
C VAL A 699 -11.72 -14.65 23.54
N MET A 700 -12.85 -14.50 22.85
CA MET A 700 -13.78 -13.38 23.06
C MET A 700 -14.87 -13.71 24.09
N ASP A 701 -15.33 -14.96 24.16
CA ASP A 701 -16.32 -15.40 25.14
C ASP A 701 -15.62 -16.06 26.34
N VAL A 702 -15.08 -15.21 27.22
CA VAL A 702 -14.36 -15.64 28.42
C VAL A 702 -15.29 -16.12 29.53
N ASP A 703 -16.57 -15.76 29.48
CA ASP A 703 -17.56 -16.12 30.51
C ASP A 703 -18.11 -17.54 30.29
N ASN A 704 -18.09 -18.05 29.05
CA ASN A 704 -18.53 -19.41 28.71
C ASN A 704 -17.41 -20.25 28.07
N LEU A 705 -16.20 -20.17 28.62
CA LEU A 705 -15.09 -20.99 28.13
C LEU A 705 -15.42 -22.49 28.21
N GLN A 706 -15.16 -23.18 27.12
CA GLN A 706 -15.40 -24.62 26.99
C GLN A 706 -14.23 -25.41 27.57
N PRO A 707 -14.39 -26.73 27.83
CA PRO A 707 -13.26 -27.57 28.20
C PRO A 707 -12.13 -27.51 27.17
N GLY A 708 -10.92 -27.17 27.62
CA GLY A 708 -9.81 -26.87 26.71
C GLY A 708 -8.55 -26.35 27.40
N LEU A 709 -7.50 -26.15 26.60
CA LEU A 709 -6.20 -25.59 26.95
C LEU A 709 -6.11 -24.13 26.52
N TYR A 710 -6.11 -23.22 27.49
CA TYR A 710 -6.09 -21.78 27.26
C TYR A 710 -4.82 -21.13 27.82
N ILE A 711 -4.48 -19.96 27.28
CA ILE A 711 -3.29 -19.18 27.63
C ILE A 711 -3.70 -17.81 28.14
N GLN A 712 -3.08 -17.39 29.24
CA GLN A 712 -3.22 -16.05 29.80
C GLN A 712 -1.90 -15.70 30.50
N ALA A 713 -1.41 -14.46 30.37
CA ALA A 713 -0.08 -14.07 30.87
C ALA A 713 1.09 -14.98 30.42
N GLY A 714 0.99 -15.65 29.27
CA GLY A 714 1.99 -16.65 28.82
C GLY A 714 2.01 -17.95 29.64
N LYS A 715 1.00 -18.17 30.48
CA LYS A 715 0.81 -19.39 31.27
C LYS A 715 -0.40 -20.16 30.75
N LYS A 716 -0.35 -21.48 30.81
CA LYS A 716 -1.50 -22.33 30.49
C LYS A 716 -2.41 -22.55 31.69
N PHE A 717 -3.69 -22.74 31.41
CA PHE A 717 -4.65 -23.35 32.32
C PHE A 717 -5.59 -24.27 31.53
N ILE A 718 -6.16 -25.25 32.23
CA ILE A 718 -7.04 -26.25 31.63
C ILE A 718 -8.42 -26.10 32.24
N ILE A 719 -9.42 -25.89 31.39
CA ILE A 719 -10.83 -26.01 31.76
C ILE A 719 -11.22 -27.45 31.51
N LYS A 720 -11.78 -28.10 32.53
CA LYS A 720 -12.09 -29.53 32.53
C LYS A 720 -13.52 -29.81 32.12
#